data_AF-A0A1Q5EMA2-F1
#
_entry.id   AF-A0A1Q5EMA2-F1
#
_cell.length_a   1.000
_cell.length_b   1.000
_cell.length_c   1.000
_cell.angle_alpha   90.00
_cell.angle_beta   90.00
_cell.angle_gamma   90.00
#
_symmetry.space_group_name_H-M   'P 1'
#
loop_
_entity.id
_entity.type
_entity.pdbx_description
1 polymer ?
#
loop_
_entity_poly.entity_id
_entity_poly.type
_entity_poly.pdbx_seq_one_letter_code
_entity_poly.pdbx_strand_id
1 'polypeptide(L)'
;MTANAYSFLPWLRSGLSTRITGDPGTSARATIPVKLVLSGEGLDGGALSQGVERAVQLYGPGDVVGVDAQAISRREPLPGTTNIEPNYLAHIEFYDEDFPWRYSPAAADGSTDRLAPWLALVVLAARSDVTGAPAEFEEGSGGTPVPFVTVKDPNALPPADQLGAWAHVHVNGGLDEAVARELSGAGDPVLQALAEVLRTDPDRACSRLVCPRHLQRDRAYEAFLVPAFETGRLSGLGFDPALSPGALYSSWGPDYPNRPGEGQLPYYQRWPFTTGATGDFEYLVRLLQPRRPDPLVGRRDMDVHRSAGPGLPPITTPAAIGGVLRLGGALQVPEQPIDAWENWDNWFDQPPPAAPYPHPFQQALANLVNLAEAYQDTTPAAAHAALPPAQAQSLSAGVDPVITPPLYGRWHALTAHLLIDDAGQPLPSPANRNWVHRLNLDPRHRVAANFGTKVVQDRQDEFMDAAWAQLGDVLKANARIREAQLAREVGHRLQVKHLSPPAAPPAAAAPPPTGKYLTLTAPAHPRVTTAGSAATAGPGEQLAVGFQVAASQVAEAPLSAAMRRQIRPGARLVRSLTFPPDQPREALLPRMDAATGAVTAAAPKVKPAALVTPDQLDRVLHPGPGFADAGTDPVDALPKSADFVLKDIGDPVPPTTGGDVDSPEAQRFKAALRELYDGRNEAAAVGQAPPRGQLGVAGTTDTVLNGLRSDTTVPRCLLGSVDVPDRLRPFAENFIEAMAYPVIDLPMYQSLIDRSTDVFVPNLGLLPANSITLLANNRRFIESFMVGLNHEMAREMLWREYPTDQRGTPFRQFWDPRAVLSPPGETAEQRRERLYDIKPIHTWGPAALLGENDNRQQPGTAQKDDLVLVVRGELLKKYPNTAVYAQRAAWPLDANGNPVTTGERIPAPLPDEDHPTPDLVRLPLYEAKVEPDIYLLGFDLDAAEARGNPPGDPGWFFILKERPGEPRFGVDEPEGPLPPVEVWNDLTWQHVDPDHLGFIEFSDTTHVPLVPFDGSPDDLEKQQQRSEDIALPLWYSRLSSADIAYILFQAPVMVAVHAQEMLPVWPTTP
;
A
#
# COMPACT_ATOMS: atom_id res chain seq x y z
N MET A 1 -22.48 -15.92 -14.08
CA MET A 1 -22.56 -15.22 -12.78
C MET A 1 -21.14 -14.81 -12.35
N THR A 2 -20.54 -13.87 -13.07
CA THR A 2 -19.27 -13.21 -12.72
C THR A 2 -19.56 -12.03 -11.78
N ALA A 3 -18.61 -11.64 -10.93
CA ALA A 3 -18.81 -10.67 -9.84
C ALA A 3 -19.07 -9.23 -10.31
N ASN A 4 -19.03 -8.98 -11.63
CA ASN A 4 -19.40 -7.71 -12.28
C ASN A 4 -20.87 -7.67 -12.75
N ALA A 5 -21.80 -8.32 -12.04
CA ALA A 5 -23.21 -8.24 -12.37
C ALA A 5 -23.77 -6.85 -12.03
N TYR A 6 -24.35 -6.16 -13.00
CA TYR A 6 -25.14 -4.94 -12.78
C TYR A 6 -26.62 -5.30 -12.70
N SER A 7 -27.34 -4.68 -11.78
CA SER A 7 -28.80 -4.79 -11.71
C SER A 7 -29.43 -3.43 -12.00
N PHE A 8 -30.45 -3.43 -12.84
CA PHE A 8 -31.23 -2.23 -13.17
C PHE A 8 -32.64 -2.35 -12.61
N LEU A 9 -33.15 -1.27 -12.00
CA LEU A 9 -34.57 -1.18 -11.63
C LEU A 9 -35.21 -0.01 -12.37
N PRO A 10 -36.48 -0.14 -12.80
CA PRO A 10 -37.07 0.85 -13.69
C PRO A 10 -37.26 2.20 -13.00
N TRP A 11 -37.59 2.20 -11.71
CA TRP A 11 -37.69 3.39 -10.87
C TRP A 11 -37.65 3.04 -9.39
N LEU A 12 -37.34 4.03 -8.55
CA LEU A 12 -37.47 3.92 -7.09
C LEU A 12 -38.11 5.19 -6.52
N ARG A 13 -38.99 5.00 -5.53
CA ARG A 13 -39.51 6.07 -4.68
C ARG A 13 -39.38 5.67 -3.23
N SER A 14 -38.98 6.62 -2.39
CA SER A 14 -38.98 6.46 -0.93
C SER A 14 -40.11 7.30 -0.28
N GLY A 15 -40.35 7.07 1.02
CA GLY A 15 -41.22 7.94 1.83
C GLY A 15 -42.69 8.03 1.38
N LEU A 16 -43.27 9.23 1.52
CA LEU A 16 -44.71 9.50 1.28
C LEU A 16 -45.09 9.45 -0.22
N SER A 17 -44.14 9.69 -1.13
CA SER A 17 -44.37 9.63 -2.59
C SER A 17 -44.72 8.24 -3.10
N THR A 18 -44.40 7.18 -2.34
CA THR A 18 -44.83 5.79 -2.63
C THR A 18 -46.36 5.62 -2.57
N ARG A 19 -47.08 6.57 -1.96
CA ARG A 19 -48.54 6.54 -1.82
C ARG A 19 -49.28 7.28 -2.94
N ILE A 20 -48.56 7.80 -3.95
CA ILE A 20 -49.16 8.37 -5.15
C ILE A 20 -49.64 7.21 -6.04
N THR A 21 -50.95 6.98 -6.07
CA THR A 21 -51.56 5.84 -6.80
C THR A 21 -52.50 6.25 -7.92
N GLY A 22 -52.68 7.55 -8.18
CA GLY A 22 -53.65 8.05 -9.15
C GLY A 22 -53.28 9.40 -9.73
N ASP A 23 -53.89 9.72 -10.87
CA ASP A 23 -53.68 10.95 -11.61
C ASP A 23 -54.18 12.18 -10.81
N PRO A 24 -53.34 13.21 -10.57
CA PRO A 24 -53.74 14.46 -9.92
C PRO A 24 -54.75 15.31 -10.74
N GLY A 25 -55.05 14.94 -11.98
CA GLY A 25 -55.95 15.66 -12.88
C GLY A 25 -55.41 17.06 -13.19
N THR A 26 -56.25 18.09 -13.00
CA THR A 26 -55.87 19.49 -13.23
C THR A 26 -55.16 20.15 -12.04
N SER A 27 -54.94 19.43 -10.94
CA SER A 27 -54.18 19.94 -9.80
C SER A 27 -52.73 20.21 -10.19
N ALA A 28 -52.12 21.26 -9.63
CA ALA A 28 -50.69 21.55 -9.80
C ALA A 28 -49.78 20.62 -8.96
N ARG A 29 -50.34 19.89 -7.98
CA ARG A 29 -49.61 18.98 -7.09
C ARG A 29 -50.32 17.63 -6.93
N ALA A 30 -49.53 16.58 -6.68
CA ALA A 30 -50.04 15.29 -6.24
C ALA A 30 -50.58 15.36 -4.81
N THR A 31 -51.61 14.57 -4.52
CA THR A 31 -52.27 14.55 -3.20
C THR A 31 -52.38 13.10 -2.72
N ILE A 32 -52.05 12.85 -1.46
CA ILE A 32 -52.18 11.54 -0.82
C ILE A 32 -53.22 11.58 0.31
N PRO A 33 -54.03 10.51 0.48
CA PRO A 33 -54.90 10.40 1.63
C PRO A 33 -54.11 10.01 2.89
N VAL A 34 -54.06 10.89 3.89
CA VAL A 34 -53.51 10.59 5.21
C VAL A 34 -54.64 10.27 6.16
N LYS A 35 -54.65 9.04 6.68
CA LYS A 35 -55.63 8.55 7.66
C LYS A 35 -55.02 8.58 9.05
N LEU A 36 -55.64 9.34 9.95
CA LEU A 36 -55.31 9.42 11.37
C LEU A 36 -56.43 8.75 12.17
N VAL A 37 -56.08 7.95 13.17
CA VAL A 37 -57.05 7.42 14.13
C VAL A 37 -56.87 8.19 15.43
N LEU A 38 -57.86 9.01 15.78
CA LEU A 38 -57.90 9.73 17.05
C LEU A 38 -58.54 8.83 18.10
N SER A 39 -57.76 8.41 19.09
CA SER A 39 -58.25 7.70 20.26
C SER A 39 -58.33 8.64 21.46
N GLY A 40 -59.43 8.62 22.21
CA GLY A 40 -59.59 9.37 23.44
C GLY A 40 -60.53 8.66 24.43
N GLU A 41 -60.60 9.14 25.66
CA GLU A 41 -61.61 8.68 26.63
C GLU A 41 -62.81 9.64 26.62
N GLY A 42 -64.00 9.07 26.50
CA GLY A 42 -65.26 9.78 26.69
C GLY A 42 -65.41 10.26 28.13
N LEU A 43 -66.22 11.29 28.33
CA LEU A 43 -66.52 11.85 29.66
C LEU A 43 -67.20 10.82 30.60
N ASP A 44 -67.68 9.71 30.05
CA ASP A 44 -68.25 8.54 30.70
C ASP A 44 -67.23 7.41 30.95
N GLY A 45 -65.96 7.59 30.58
CA GLY A 45 -64.87 6.61 30.74
C GLY A 45 -64.80 5.55 29.64
N GLY A 46 -65.56 5.68 28.54
CA GLY A 46 -65.49 4.78 27.39
C GLY A 46 -64.39 5.16 26.40
N ALA A 47 -63.73 4.19 25.77
CA ALA A 47 -62.77 4.48 24.69
C ALA A 47 -63.50 4.95 23.43
N LEU A 48 -63.18 6.16 22.96
CA LEU A 48 -63.62 6.75 21.70
C LEU A 48 -62.52 6.59 20.65
N SER A 49 -62.90 6.20 19.43
CA SER A 49 -62.00 6.13 18.28
C SER A 49 -62.68 6.78 17.08
N GLN A 50 -62.02 7.77 16.48
CA GLN A 50 -62.49 8.46 15.28
C GLN A 50 -61.42 8.47 14.19
N GLY A 51 -61.75 7.91 13.03
CA GLY A 51 -60.92 8.06 11.83
C GLY A 51 -61.06 9.45 11.23
N VAL A 52 -59.95 10.12 10.97
CA VAL A 52 -59.86 11.39 10.24
C VAL A 52 -59.03 11.16 9.00
N GLU A 53 -59.62 11.37 7.83
CA GLU A 53 -58.92 11.32 6.55
C GLU A 53 -58.72 12.74 6.00
N ARG A 54 -57.48 13.10 5.67
CA ARG A 54 -57.12 14.38 5.06
C ARG A 54 -56.27 14.15 3.83
N ALA A 55 -56.65 14.82 2.75
CA ALA A 55 -55.87 14.86 1.53
C ALA A 55 -54.71 15.85 1.73
N VAL A 56 -53.47 15.36 1.71
CA VAL A 56 -52.25 16.15 1.92
C VAL A 56 -51.52 16.30 0.59
N GLN A 57 -51.21 17.53 0.21
CA GLN A 57 -50.41 17.81 -0.99
C GLN A 57 -48.94 17.51 -0.72
N LEU A 58 -48.28 16.89 -1.69
CA LEU A 58 -46.84 16.69 -1.68
C LEU A 58 -46.14 17.78 -2.50
N TYR A 59 -44.89 18.07 -2.17
CA TYR A 59 -44.05 18.94 -3.00
C TYR A 59 -43.89 18.32 -4.39
N GLY A 60 -44.06 19.13 -5.43
CA GLY A 60 -43.95 18.72 -6.83
C GLY A 60 -42.90 19.53 -7.61
N PRO A 61 -42.83 19.36 -8.94
CA PRO A 61 -41.81 20.01 -9.76
C PRO A 61 -41.90 21.53 -9.72
N GLY A 62 -43.11 22.09 -9.58
CA GLY A 62 -43.33 23.53 -9.44
C GLY A 62 -42.81 24.16 -8.14
N ASP A 63 -42.40 23.34 -7.15
CA ASP A 63 -41.84 23.81 -5.88
C ASP A 63 -40.31 23.83 -5.87
N VAL A 64 -39.68 23.41 -6.97
CA VAL A 64 -38.24 23.29 -7.10
C VAL A 64 -37.72 24.33 -8.10
N VAL A 65 -36.73 25.12 -7.68
CA VAL A 65 -36.06 26.15 -8.51
C VAL A 65 -34.54 25.95 -8.55
N GLY A 66 -34.07 24.73 -8.27
CA GLY A 66 -32.64 24.40 -8.29
C GLY A 66 -32.35 23.00 -7.77
N VAL A 67 -31.17 22.49 -8.14
CA VAL A 67 -30.63 21.22 -7.67
C VAL A 67 -29.25 21.49 -7.06
N ASP A 68 -28.96 20.87 -5.92
CA ASP A 68 -27.62 20.90 -5.33
C ASP A 68 -26.64 20.13 -6.22
N ALA A 69 -25.51 20.75 -6.56
CA ALA A 69 -24.48 20.10 -7.37
C ALA A 69 -23.88 18.86 -6.68
N GLN A 70 -23.94 18.78 -5.34
CA GLN A 70 -23.47 17.61 -4.58
C GLN A 70 -24.38 16.37 -4.76
N ALA A 71 -25.63 16.55 -5.18
CA ALA A 71 -26.51 15.42 -5.48
C ALA A 71 -26.10 14.67 -6.76
N ILE A 72 -25.26 15.27 -7.59
CA ILE A 72 -24.79 14.72 -8.87
C ILE A 72 -23.45 14.03 -8.63
N SER A 73 -23.42 12.71 -8.79
CA SER A 73 -22.20 11.92 -8.65
C SER A 73 -21.35 11.99 -9.92
N ARG A 74 -21.96 11.98 -11.11
CA ARG A 74 -21.26 11.95 -12.40
C ARG A 74 -22.05 12.60 -13.53
N ARG A 75 -21.31 13.10 -14.53
CA ARG A 75 -21.81 13.57 -15.82
C ARG A 75 -21.04 12.89 -16.93
N GLU A 76 -21.74 12.39 -17.92
CA GLU A 76 -21.17 11.77 -19.09
C GLU A 76 -21.82 12.36 -20.34
N PRO A 77 -21.06 12.95 -21.28
CA PRO A 77 -19.61 13.10 -21.26
C PRO A 77 -19.11 14.02 -20.15
N LEU A 78 -17.86 13.84 -19.71
CA LEU A 78 -17.24 14.78 -18.77
C LEU A 78 -17.28 16.22 -19.33
N PRO A 79 -17.53 17.24 -18.48
CA PRO A 79 -17.52 18.64 -18.92
C PRO A 79 -16.21 19.03 -19.62
N GLY A 80 -16.31 19.53 -20.85
CA GLY A 80 -15.18 20.00 -21.65
C GLY A 80 -14.47 18.92 -22.47
N THR A 81 -14.96 17.67 -22.47
CA THR A 81 -14.45 16.62 -23.37
C THR A 81 -14.58 17.06 -24.83
N THR A 82 -13.53 16.85 -25.62
CA THR A 82 -13.44 17.38 -27.00
C THR A 82 -13.59 16.31 -28.09
N ASN A 83 -13.56 15.04 -27.71
CA ASN A 83 -13.48 13.91 -28.63
C ASN A 83 -14.32 12.70 -28.16
N ILE A 84 -15.49 12.94 -27.57
CA ILE A 84 -16.38 11.85 -27.16
C ILE A 84 -16.84 11.08 -28.41
N GLU A 85 -17.06 9.78 -28.26
CA GLU A 85 -17.63 8.94 -29.29
C GLU A 85 -19.09 9.33 -29.57
N PRO A 86 -19.52 9.37 -30.85
CA PRO A 86 -20.88 9.75 -31.23
C PRO A 86 -21.93 8.65 -30.97
N ASN A 87 -21.50 7.38 -30.81
CA ASN A 87 -22.38 6.23 -30.66
C ASN A 87 -23.01 6.10 -29.26
N TYR A 88 -22.37 6.70 -28.24
CA TYR A 88 -22.86 6.68 -26.86
C TYR A 88 -23.88 7.78 -26.56
N LEU A 89 -24.78 7.46 -25.63
CA LEU A 89 -25.78 8.36 -25.08
C LEU A 89 -25.22 9.16 -23.90
N ALA A 90 -25.47 10.46 -23.90
CA ALA A 90 -25.17 11.32 -22.76
C ALA A 90 -26.06 10.96 -21.56
N HIS A 91 -25.51 10.98 -20.36
CA HIS A 91 -26.25 10.72 -19.13
C HIS A 91 -25.71 11.49 -17.92
N ILE A 92 -26.53 11.59 -16.90
CA ILE A 92 -26.18 12.17 -15.60
C ILE A 92 -26.60 11.22 -14.48
N GLU A 93 -25.74 11.09 -13.48
CA GLU A 93 -25.94 10.21 -12.34
C GLU A 93 -26.16 11.04 -11.07
N PHE A 94 -27.05 10.54 -10.22
CA PHE A 94 -27.33 11.10 -8.90
C PHE A 94 -27.02 10.08 -7.83
N TYR A 95 -26.48 10.58 -6.70
CA TYR A 95 -26.13 9.74 -5.55
C TYR A 95 -27.37 9.03 -4.99
N ASP A 96 -28.46 9.76 -4.78
CA ASP A 96 -29.70 9.17 -4.28
C ASP A 96 -30.47 8.44 -5.40
N GLU A 97 -30.94 7.23 -5.14
CA GLU A 97 -31.57 6.34 -6.12
C GLU A 97 -33.01 6.75 -6.49
N ASP A 98 -33.67 7.53 -5.63
CA ASP A 98 -35.03 8.03 -5.89
C ASP A 98 -35.07 9.45 -6.50
N PHE A 99 -33.89 10.07 -6.70
CA PHE A 99 -33.78 11.49 -7.05
C PHE A 99 -34.60 11.89 -8.30
N PRO A 100 -34.59 11.16 -9.42
CA PRO A 100 -35.34 11.50 -10.62
C PRO A 100 -36.85 11.42 -10.45
N TRP A 101 -37.36 10.72 -9.43
CA TRP A 101 -38.81 10.52 -9.21
C TRP A 101 -39.33 11.13 -7.91
N ARG A 102 -38.45 11.66 -7.06
CA ARG A 102 -38.75 12.23 -5.73
C ARG A 102 -39.87 13.27 -5.76
N TYR A 103 -39.88 14.14 -6.77
CA TYR A 103 -40.90 15.17 -6.96
C TYR A 103 -41.85 14.89 -8.14
N SER A 104 -41.81 13.68 -8.70
CA SER A 104 -42.69 13.33 -9.82
C SER A 104 -44.15 13.19 -9.32
N PRO A 105 -45.12 13.87 -9.96
CA PRO A 105 -46.53 13.77 -9.58
C PRO A 105 -47.25 12.56 -10.20
N ALA A 106 -46.59 11.81 -11.11
CA ALA A 106 -47.18 10.70 -11.84
C ALA A 106 -47.29 9.42 -10.99
N ALA A 107 -48.22 8.53 -11.35
CA ALA A 107 -48.18 7.12 -10.95
C ALA A 107 -47.40 6.30 -11.99
N ALA A 108 -46.88 5.14 -11.61
CA ALA A 108 -46.22 4.23 -12.55
C ALA A 108 -47.24 3.69 -13.58
N ASP A 109 -46.80 3.55 -14.83
CA ASP A 109 -47.60 2.98 -15.90
C ASP A 109 -47.69 1.47 -15.74
N GLY A 110 -48.89 0.95 -15.48
CA GLY A 110 -49.10 -0.48 -15.28
C GLY A 110 -48.90 -1.35 -16.53
N SER A 111 -48.66 -0.77 -17.71
CA SER A 111 -48.41 -1.52 -18.96
C SER A 111 -46.93 -1.61 -19.35
N THR A 112 -46.11 -0.66 -18.90
CA THR A 112 -44.67 -0.59 -19.21
C THR A 112 -43.78 -0.63 -17.97
N ASP A 113 -44.36 -0.55 -16.78
CA ASP A 113 -43.69 -0.36 -15.49
C ASP A 113 -42.75 0.88 -15.45
N ARG A 114 -42.98 1.84 -16.34
CA ARG A 114 -42.22 3.10 -16.40
C ARG A 114 -42.83 4.14 -15.48
N LEU A 115 -41.99 5.03 -14.97
CA LEU A 115 -42.43 6.19 -14.21
C LEU A 115 -41.75 7.45 -14.75
N ALA A 116 -42.54 8.46 -15.11
CA ALA A 116 -42.01 9.72 -15.63
C ALA A 116 -41.16 10.44 -14.55
N PRO A 117 -39.87 10.72 -14.81
CA PRO A 117 -39.05 11.50 -13.91
C PRO A 117 -39.48 12.97 -13.90
N TRP A 118 -39.22 13.70 -12.81
CA TRP A 118 -39.48 15.15 -12.75
C TRP A 118 -38.40 15.99 -13.44
N LEU A 119 -37.30 15.36 -13.79
CA LEU A 119 -36.17 15.91 -14.53
C LEU A 119 -36.01 15.19 -15.87
N ALA A 120 -35.45 15.90 -16.85
CA ALA A 120 -35.04 15.34 -18.13
C ALA A 120 -33.66 15.85 -18.50
N LEU A 121 -32.89 15.02 -19.21
CA LEU A 121 -31.60 15.39 -19.77
C LEU A 121 -31.78 15.69 -21.26
N VAL A 122 -31.46 16.93 -21.64
CA VAL A 122 -31.57 17.39 -23.02
C VAL A 122 -30.18 17.76 -23.51
N VAL A 123 -29.79 17.25 -24.67
CA VAL A 123 -28.54 17.61 -25.34
C VAL A 123 -28.87 18.42 -26.58
N LEU A 124 -28.32 19.62 -26.72
CA LEU A 124 -28.57 20.53 -27.85
C LEU A 124 -27.24 20.97 -28.49
N ALA A 125 -27.24 21.13 -29.81
CA ALA A 125 -26.08 21.61 -30.52
C ALA A 125 -25.83 23.11 -30.27
N ALA A 126 -24.64 23.45 -29.79
CA ALA A 126 -24.33 24.80 -29.31
C ALA A 126 -23.79 25.76 -30.38
N ARG A 127 -23.28 25.23 -31.50
CA ARG A 127 -22.68 26.02 -32.58
C ARG A 127 -23.05 25.48 -33.94
N SER A 128 -22.98 26.33 -34.95
CA SER A 128 -23.01 25.84 -36.33
C SER A 128 -21.82 24.94 -36.62
N ASP A 129 -22.05 23.80 -37.27
CA ASP A 129 -20.97 22.92 -37.71
C ASP A 129 -20.32 23.41 -39.01
N VAL A 130 -19.33 22.63 -39.46
CA VAL A 130 -18.60 22.83 -40.71
C VAL A 130 -19.51 22.71 -41.94
N THR A 131 -20.65 22.02 -41.84
CA THR A 131 -21.63 21.83 -42.92
C THR A 131 -22.68 22.95 -42.99
N GLY A 132 -22.73 23.81 -41.98
CA GLY A 132 -23.63 24.96 -41.88
C GLY A 132 -24.92 24.69 -41.10
N ALA A 133 -25.10 23.53 -40.47
CA ALA A 133 -26.30 23.25 -39.66
C ALA A 133 -26.29 24.15 -38.41
N PRO A 134 -27.35 24.95 -38.15
CA PRO A 134 -27.35 26.01 -37.14
C PRO A 134 -27.24 25.48 -35.70
N ALA A 135 -26.92 26.37 -34.74
CA ALA A 135 -27.10 26.08 -33.33
C ALA A 135 -28.60 25.90 -33.00
N GLU A 136 -28.93 24.99 -32.09
CA GLU A 136 -30.31 24.58 -31.79
C GLU A 136 -30.96 25.39 -30.68
N PHE A 137 -30.18 26.22 -29.98
CA PHE A 137 -30.69 27.09 -28.94
C PHE A 137 -30.07 28.50 -28.99
N GLU A 138 -30.72 29.42 -28.29
CA GLU A 138 -30.23 30.76 -27.97
C GLU A 138 -30.22 30.97 -26.46
N GLU A 139 -29.22 31.71 -25.97
CA GLU A 139 -29.12 32.04 -24.55
C GLU A 139 -30.26 32.98 -24.13
N GLY A 140 -30.92 32.67 -23.01
CA GLY A 140 -31.95 33.51 -22.44
C GLY A 140 -31.37 34.79 -21.81
N SER A 141 -32.08 35.91 -21.96
CA SER A 141 -31.74 37.17 -21.27
C SER A 141 -32.43 37.23 -19.90
N GLY A 142 -31.68 37.60 -18.85
CA GLY A 142 -32.08 37.46 -17.44
C GLY A 142 -33.39 38.12 -17.00
N GLY A 143 -33.86 37.74 -15.81
CA GLY A 143 -35.16 38.15 -15.22
C GLY A 143 -35.96 36.99 -14.62
N THR A 144 -35.48 35.75 -14.75
CA THR A 144 -36.08 34.52 -14.25
C THR A 144 -35.34 34.01 -12.99
N PRO A 145 -35.99 33.18 -12.14
CA PRO A 145 -35.35 32.55 -10.98
C PRO A 145 -34.14 31.68 -11.32
N VAL A 146 -34.19 30.94 -12.44
CA VAL A 146 -33.07 30.15 -12.96
C VAL A 146 -32.72 30.53 -14.39
N PRO A 147 -31.46 30.32 -14.83
CA PRO A 147 -31.08 30.47 -16.23
C PRO A 147 -31.93 29.58 -17.15
N PHE A 148 -32.14 30.03 -18.39
CA PHE A 148 -32.90 29.30 -19.40
C PHE A 148 -32.28 29.46 -20.79
N VAL A 149 -32.60 28.51 -21.67
CA VAL A 149 -32.29 28.58 -23.11
C VAL A 149 -33.59 28.66 -23.90
N THR A 150 -33.56 29.30 -25.06
CA THR A 150 -34.67 29.27 -26.02
C THR A 150 -34.35 28.24 -27.09
N VAL A 151 -35.13 27.15 -27.12
CA VAL A 151 -34.97 26.08 -28.11
C VAL A 151 -35.57 26.56 -29.44
N LYS A 152 -34.79 26.48 -30.52
CA LYS A 152 -35.19 26.99 -31.84
C LYS A 152 -36.06 26.02 -32.61
N ASP A 153 -35.82 24.73 -32.43
CA ASP A 153 -36.56 23.64 -33.06
C ASP A 153 -37.04 22.66 -31.99
N PRO A 154 -38.36 22.56 -31.74
CA PRO A 154 -38.91 21.58 -30.81
C PRO A 154 -38.53 20.13 -31.12
N ASN A 155 -38.22 19.80 -32.39
CA ASN A 155 -37.79 18.44 -32.78
C ASN A 155 -36.36 18.12 -32.33
N ALA A 156 -35.61 19.10 -31.80
CA ALA A 156 -34.32 18.86 -31.15
C ALA A 156 -34.46 18.36 -29.69
N LEU A 157 -35.70 18.16 -29.21
CA LEU A 157 -36.01 17.63 -27.87
C LEU A 157 -36.51 16.18 -27.98
N PRO A 158 -36.21 15.32 -26.99
CA PRO A 158 -36.70 13.95 -26.99
C PRO A 158 -38.24 13.91 -26.83
N PRO A 159 -38.93 12.85 -27.30
CA PRO A 159 -40.37 12.71 -27.15
C PRO A 159 -40.84 12.82 -25.70
N ALA A 160 -41.70 13.82 -25.44
CA ALA A 160 -42.12 14.20 -24.09
C ALA A 160 -42.89 13.11 -23.33
N ASP A 161 -43.62 12.26 -24.04
CA ASP A 161 -44.42 11.15 -23.51
C ASP A 161 -43.57 9.91 -23.18
N GLN A 162 -42.33 9.85 -23.67
CA GLN A 162 -41.44 8.70 -23.49
C GLN A 162 -40.34 8.93 -22.45
N LEU A 163 -40.35 10.05 -21.73
CA LEU A 163 -39.33 10.39 -20.72
C LEU A 163 -39.21 9.36 -19.59
N GLY A 164 -40.28 8.61 -19.31
CA GLY A 164 -40.27 7.50 -18.34
C GLY A 164 -39.37 6.32 -18.74
N ALA A 165 -38.94 6.24 -20.00
CA ALA A 165 -38.05 5.18 -20.49
C ALA A 165 -36.57 5.48 -20.20
N TRP A 166 -36.23 6.74 -19.93
CA TRP A 166 -34.85 7.25 -19.93
C TRP A 166 -34.30 7.57 -18.54
N ALA A 167 -34.93 7.01 -17.50
CA ALA A 167 -34.44 7.05 -16.13
C ALA A 167 -34.52 5.65 -15.51
N HIS A 168 -33.49 5.26 -14.77
CA HIS A 168 -33.43 3.96 -14.09
C HIS A 168 -32.56 4.06 -12.82
N VAL A 169 -32.70 3.08 -11.93
CA VAL A 169 -31.78 2.84 -10.82
C VAL A 169 -30.74 1.83 -11.28
N HIS A 170 -29.49 2.08 -10.92
CA HIS A 170 -28.37 1.23 -11.25
C HIS A 170 -27.68 0.76 -9.96
N VAL A 171 -27.47 -0.55 -9.85
CA VAL A 171 -26.84 -1.19 -8.70
C VAL A 171 -25.61 -1.97 -9.15
N ASN A 172 -24.48 -1.68 -8.52
CA ASN A 172 -23.19 -2.34 -8.70
C ASN A 172 -23.16 -3.66 -7.93
N GLY A 173 -23.90 -4.64 -8.43
CA GLY A 173 -24.03 -5.99 -7.90
C GLY A 173 -25.28 -6.70 -8.40
N GLY A 174 -25.30 -8.03 -8.30
CA GLY A 174 -26.47 -8.85 -8.59
C GLY A 174 -27.50 -8.79 -7.45
N LEU A 175 -28.72 -8.37 -7.75
CA LEU A 175 -29.86 -8.46 -6.83
C LEU A 175 -30.70 -9.73 -7.02
N ASP A 176 -30.55 -10.39 -8.17
CA ASP A 176 -31.26 -11.61 -8.57
C ASP A 176 -30.44 -12.41 -9.60
N GLU A 177 -30.77 -13.68 -9.79
CA GLU A 177 -30.23 -14.51 -10.88
C GLU A 177 -30.91 -14.22 -12.23
N ALA A 178 -32.14 -13.69 -12.23
CA ALA A 178 -32.87 -13.35 -13.45
C ALA A 178 -32.60 -11.91 -13.90
N VAL A 179 -32.23 -11.74 -15.17
CA VAL A 179 -31.97 -10.44 -15.82
C VAL A 179 -33.22 -9.56 -15.90
N ALA A 180 -34.38 -10.16 -16.15
CA ALA A 180 -35.66 -9.48 -16.28
C ALA A 180 -36.76 -10.24 -15.53
N ARG A 181 -37.45 -9.56 -14.62
CA ARG A 181 -38.68 -10.05 -13.99
C ARG A 181 -39.55 -8.90 -13.48
N GLU A 182 -40.85 -9.16 -13.39
CA GLU A 182 -41.78 -8.24 -12.74
C GLU A 182 -41.62 -8.27 -11.21
N LEU A 183 -41.54 -7.09 -10.58
CA LEU A 183 -41.49 -6.96 -9.12
C LEU A 183 -42.87 -7.12 -8.51
N SER A 184 -42.95 -7.92 -7.44
CA SER A 184 -44.21 -8.28 -6.76
C SER A 184 -44.57 -7.36 -5.57
N GLY A 185 -44.03 -6.14 -5.54
CA GLY A 185 -44.32 -5.11 -4.53
C GLY A 185 -43.42 -5.17 -3.28
N ALA A 186 -43.82 -4.51 -2.19
CA ALA A 186 -42.95 -4.27 -1.02
C ALA A 186 -42.41 -5.51 -0.28
N GLY A 187 -42.94 -6.70 -0.55
CA GLY A 187 -42.45 -7.98 0.00
C GLY A 187 -41.44 -8.70 -0.91
N ASP A 188 -41.10 -8.11 -2.05
CA ASP A 188 -40.26 -8.74 -3.06
C ASP A 188 -38.81 -8.93 -2.57
N PRO A 189 -38.21 -10.14 -2.73
CA PRO A 189 -36.82 -10.40 -2.34
C PRO A 189 -35.78 -9.44 -2.92
N VAL A 190 -35.97 -8.93 -4.16
CA VAL A 190 -35.02 -7.99 -4.78
C VAL A 190 -35.03 -6.64 -4.06
N LEU A 191 -36.20 -6.17 -3.63
CA LEU A 191 -36.29 -4.94 -2.85
C LEU A 191 -35.67 -5.11 -1.45
N GLN A 192 -35.73 -6.30 -0.86
CA GLN A 192 -35.04 -6.61 0.39
C GLN A 192 -33.52 -6.65 0.21
N ALA A 193 -33.03 -7.27 -0.88
CA ALA A 193 -31.61 -7.29 -1.24
C ALA A 193 -31.08 -5.87 -1.48
N LEU A 194 -31.82 -5.06 -2.23
CA LEU A 194 -31.49 -3.65 -2.45
C LEU A 194 -31.41 -2.88 -1.12
N ALA A 195 -32.41 -3.05 -0.24
CA ALA A 195 -32.40 -2.39 1.07
C ALA A 195 -31.18 -2.79 1.92
N GLU A 196 -30.71 -4.02 1.82
CA GLU A 196 -29.50 -4.49 2.50
C GLU A 196 -28.21 -3.90 1.89
N VAL A 197 -28.13 -3.81 0.56
CA VAL A 197 -27.02 -3.13 -0.14
C VAL A 197 -26.94 -1.68 0.33
N LEU A 198 -28.04 -0.93 0.25
CA LEU A 198 -28.09 0.49 0.67
C LEU A 198 -27.73 0.69 2.16
N ARG A 199 -28.00 -0.31 3.01
CA ARG A 199 -27.68 -0.26 4.45
C ARG A 199 -26.21 -0.55 4.74
N THR A 200 -25.56 -1.37 3.92
CA THR A 200 -24.19 -1.85 4.15
C THR A 200 -23.16 -1.01 3.42
N ASP A 201 -23.44 -0.67 2.16
CA ASP A 201 -22.58 0.12 1.29
C ASP A 201 -23.44 0.93 0.31
N PRO A 202 -23.91 2.13 0.72
CA PRO A 202 -24.78 2.97 -0.12
C PRO A 202 -24.11 3.41 -1.43
N ASP A 203 -22.77 3.39 -1.52
CA ASP A 203 -22.05 3.79 -2.73
C ASP A 203 -22.18 2.76 -3.87
N ARG A 204 -22.86 1.62 -3.64
CA ARG A 204 -23.12 0.59 -4.66
C ARG A 204 -24.41 0.81 -5.44
N ALA A 205 -25.18 1.86 -5.17
CA ALA A 205 -26.37 2.17 -5.95
C ALA A 205 -26.42 3.66 -6.32
N CYS A 206 -27.07 3.96 -7.43
CA CYS A 206 -27.32 5.32 -7.88
C CYS A 206 -28.56 5.36 -8.78
N SER A 207 -29.00 6.57 -9.13
CA SER A 207 -29.99 6.75 -10.20
C SER A 207 -29.38 7.48 -11.39
N ARG A 208 -29.87 7.18 -12.58
CA ARG A 208 -29.37 7.74 -13.83
C ARG A 208 -30.49 8.28 -14.69
N LEU A 209 -30.19 9.39 -15.36
CA LEU A 209 -31.02 10.01 -16.37
C LEU A 209 -30.23 10.08 -17.68
N VAL A 210 -30.77 9.49 -18.75
CA VAL A 210 -30.12 9.32 -20.05
C VAL A 210 -30.81 10.22 -21.08
N CYS A 211 -30.05 10.79 -22.02
CA CYS A 211 -30.60 11.48 -23.18
C CYS A 211 -30.62 10.52 -24.37
N PRO A 212 -31.77 10.24 -25.01
CA PRO A 212 -31.86 9.25 -26.10
C PRO A 212 -31.36 9.75 -27.45
N ARG A 213 -30.55 10.81 -27.46
CA ARG A 213 -30.14 11.52 -28.66
C ARG A 213 -28.96 10.82 -29.33
N HIS A 214 -29.05 10.60 -30.64
CA HIS A 214 -27.90 10.23 -31.47
C HIS A 214 -27.00 11.46 -31.69
N LEU A 215 -25.73 11.35 -31.32
CA LEU A 215 -24.78 12.45 -31.45
C LEU A 215 -24.12 12.43 -32.83
N GLN A 216 -24.01 13.59 -33.46
CA GLN A 216 -23.31 13.74 -34.73
C GLN A 216 -21.80 13.81 -34.51
N ARG A 217 -21.01 13.32 -35.46
CA ARG A 217 -19.54 13.40 -35.44
C ARG A 217 -19.05 14.85 -35.54
N ASP A 218 -17.91 15.14 -34.91
CA ASP A 218 -17.22 16.44 -34.95
C ASP A 218 -18.14 17.65 -34.65
N ARG A 219 -19.07 17.48 -33.70
CA ARG A 219 -20.14 18.44 -33.36
C ARG A 219 -20.06 18.84 -31.89
N ALA A 220 -20.19 20.15 -31.64
CA ALA A 220 -20.22 20.71 -30.29
C ALA A 220 -21.65 20.71 -29.73
N TYR A 221 -21.81 20.14 -28.54
CA TYR A 221 -23.07 20.01 -27.82
C TYR A 221 -22.99 20.64 -26.43
N GLU A 222 -24.14 21.04 -25.90
CA GLU A 222 -24.34 21.33 -24.49
C GLU A 222 -25.46 20.43 -23.95
N ALA A 223 -25.20 19.81 -22.80
CA ALA A 223 -26.20 19.05 -22.06
C ALA A 223 -26.84 19.93 -20.97
N PHE A 224 -28.15 19.81 -20.83
CA PHE A 224 -28.98 20.59 -19.91
C PHE A 224 -29.83 19.65 -19.05
N LEU A 225 -29.73 19.79 -17.73
CA LEU A 225 -30.66 19.17 -16.80
C LEU A 225 -31.84 20.12 -16.58
N VAL A 226 -33.03 19.71 -17.00
CA VAL A 226 -34.21 20.58 -17.08
C VAL A 226 -35.40 19.95 -16.34
N PRO A 227 -36.38 20.75 -15.84
CA PRO A 227 -37.63 20.19 -15.33
C PRO A 227 -38.41 19.54 -16.48
N ALA A 228 -38.87 18.31 -16.29
CA ALA A 228 -39.64 17.57 -17.29
C ALA A 228 -41.12 17.99 -17.36
N PHE A 229 -41.66 18.51 -16.25
CA PHE A 229 -43.06 18.94 -16.15
C PHE A 229 -43.21 20.46 -16.27
N GLU A 230 -44.29 20.89 -16.91
CA GLU A 230 -44.64 22.28 -17.19
C GLU A 230 -44.74 23.13 -15.91
N THR A 231 -45.23 22.54 -14.80
CA THR A 231 -45.27 23.24 -13.49
C THR A 231 -43.87 23.65 -13.03
N GLY A 232 -42.85 22.81 -13.26
CA GLY A 232 -41.45 23.13 -12.97
C GLY A 232 -40.87 24.13 -13.96
N ARG A 233 -41.21 24.03 -15.25
CA ARG A 233 -40.80 25.01 -16.27
C ARG A 233 -41.29 26.40 -15.93
N LEU A 234 -42.57 26.55 -15.59
CA LEU A 234 -43.19 27.82 -15.21
C LEU A 234 -42.53 28.38 -13.95
N SER A 235 -42.32 27.57 -12.92
CA SER A 235 -41.65 27.98 -11.69
C SER A 235 -40.22 28.48 -11.95
N GLY A 236 -39.44 27.74 -12.75
CA GLY A 236 -38.09 28.12 -13.11
C GLY A 236 -37.99 29.41 -13.94
N LEU A 237 -39.01 29.71 -14.73
CA LEU A 237 -39.15 30.97 -15.47
C LEU A 237 -39.77 32.10 -14.62
N GLY A 238 -40.23 31.82 -13.39
CA GLY A 238 -40.82 32.81 -12.48
C GLY A 238 -42.31 33.07 -12.73
N PHE A 239 -42.99 32.22 -13.49
CA PHE A 239 -44.44 32.21 -13.66
C PHE A 239 -45.14 31.38 -12.57
N ASP A 240 -46.44 31.57 -12.41
CA ASP A 240 -47.25 30.77 -11.49
C ASP A 240 -47.43 29.33 -12.03
N PRO A 241 -47.01 28.29 -11.30
CA PRO A 241 -47.19 26.89 -11.71
C PRO A 241 -48.66 26.48 -11.92
N ALA A 242 -49.61 27.20 -11.31
CA ALA A 242 -51.04 26.96 -11.50
C ALA A 242 -51.55 27.29 -12.92
N LEU A 243 -50.74 27.93 -13.76
CA LEU A 243 -51.05 28.17 -15.17
C LEU A 243 -50.89 26.91 -16.05
N SER A 244 -50.26 25.85 -15.52
CA SER A 244 -50.18 24.56 -16.22
C SER A 244 -51.57 23.93 -16.39
N PRO A 245 -51.87 23.27 -17.53
CA PRO A 245 -53.11 22.49 -17.69
C PRO A 245 -53.30 21.39 -16.64
N GLY A 246 -52.21 20.92 -16.02
CA GLY A 246 -52.20 19.96 -14.90
C GLY A 246 -50.79 19.59 -14.46
N ALA A 247 -50.65 18.85 -13.36
CA ALA A 247 -49.34 18.44 -12.85
C ALA A 247 -48.57 17.47 -13.77
N LEU A 248 -49.28 16.70 -14.59
CA LEU A 248 -48.68 15.73 -15.52
C LEU A 248 -48.28 16.32 -16.88
N TYR A 249 -48.56 17.61 -17.12
CA TYR A 249 -48.24 18.24 -18.40
C TYR A 249 -46.72 18.41 -18.56
N SER A 250 -46.18 18.08 -19.74
CA SER A 250 -44.74 18.16 -20.01
C SER A 250 -44.27 19.57 -20.39
N SER A 251 -43.03 19.90 -20.02
CA SER A 251 -42.33 21.15 -20.32
C SER A 251 -42.22 21.48 -21.82
N TRP A 252 -42.29 20.49 -22.70
CA TRP A 252 -42.39 20.65 -24.15
C TRP A 252 -43.46 19.72 -24.74
N GLY A 253 -44.51 19.45 -23.95
CA GLY A 253 -45.71 18.78 -24.44
C GLY A 253 -46.48 19.64 -25.46
N PRO A 254 -47.66 19.16 -25.90
CA PRO A 254 -48.51 19.85 -26.87
C PRO A 254 -48.77 21.31 -26.50
N ASP A 255 -49.15 22.13 -27.49
CA ASP A 255 -49.46 23.53 -27.22
C ASP A 255 -50.79 23.69 -26.45
N TYR A 256 -50.88 24.74 -25.63
CA TYR A 256 -52.08 25.10 -24.89
C TYR A 256 -52.30 26.62 -24.87
N PRO A 257 -53.55 27.10 -24.74
CA PRO A 257 -53.86 28.52 -24.91
C PRO A 257 -53.07 29.44 -23.96
N ASN A 258 -52.38 30.43 -24.54
CA ASN A 258 -51.58 31.43 -23.83
C ASN A 258 -50.38 30.87 -23.04
N ARG A 259 -49.72 29.82 -23.54
CA ARG A 259 -48.51 29.23 -22.94
C ARG A 259 -47.42 30.29 -22.68
N PRO A 260 -47.09 30.62 -21.41
CA PRO A 260 -46.08 31.63 -21.10
C PRO A 260 -44.67 31.15 -21.47
N GLY A 261 -43.87 32.01 -22.10
CA GLY A 261 -42.47 31.71 -22.42
C GLY A 261 -42.30 30.46 -23.28
N GLU A 262 -43.14 30.29 -24.32
CA GLU A 262 -43.06 29.16 -25.25
C GLU A 262 -41.62 28.98 -25.80
N GLY A 263 -41.14 27.75 -25.87
CA GLY A 263 -39.77 27.41 -26.31
C GLY A 263 -38.66 27.74 -25.29
N GLN A 264 -38.98 28.43 -24.19
CA GLN A 264 -38.01 28.73 -23.12
C GLN A 264 -37.95 27.57 -22.12
N LEU A 265 -36.74 27.05 -21.94
CA LEU A 265 -36.47 25.89 -21.10
C LEU A 265 -35.46 26.28 -20.00
N PRO A 266 -35.89 26.40 -18.73
CA PRO A 266 -34.99 26.62 -17.62
C PRO A 266 -34.12 25.39 -17.36
N TYR A 267 -32.90 25.58 -16.88
CA TYR A 267 -31.99 24.50 -16.55
C TYR A 267 -31.40 24.65 -15.15
N TYR A 268 -31.17 23.53 -14.48
CA TYR A 268 -30.50 23.47 -13.17
C TYR A 268 -29.00 23.23 -13.31
N GLN A 269 -28.59 22.53 -14.36
CA GLN A 269 -27.19 22.26 -14.70
C GLN A 269 -26.97 22.37 -16.20
N ARG A 270 -25.75 22.75 -16.57
CA ARG A 270 -25.26 22.77 -17.95
C ARG A 270 -23.81 22.31 -18.03
N TRP A 271 -23.44 21.62 -19.11
CA TRP A 271 -22.03 21.42 -19.44
C TRP A 271 -21.81 21.23 -20.94
N PRO A 272 -20.69 21.74 -21.50
CA PRO A 272 -20.34 21.55 -22.90
C PRO A 272 -19.51 20.28 -23.11
N PHE A 273 -19.63 19.71 -24.31
CA PHE A 273 -18.73 18.69 -24.83
C PHE A 273 -18.69 18.72 -26.36
N THR A 274 -17.75 18.02 -26.98
CA THR A 274 -17.62 17.90 -28.43
C THR A 274 -17.35 16.45 -28.78
N THR A 275 -18.03 15.95 -29.80
CA THR A 275 -17.81 14.63 -30.37
C THR A 275 -16.59 14.65 -31.28
N GLY A 276 -15.83 13.55 -31.32
CA GLY A 276 -14.70 13.39 -32.22
C GLY A 276 -15.03 12.58 -33.48
N ALA A 277 -13.99 12.25 -34.25
CA ALA A 277 -14.05 11.21 -35.27
C ALA A 277 -14.33 9.83 -34.64
N THR A 278 -14.87 8.91 -35.44
CA THR A 278 -15.17 7.53 -35.04
C THR A 278 -13.97 6.81 -34.41
N GLY A 279 -14.23 6.00 -33.38
CA GLY A 279 -13.26 5.14 -32.73
C GLY A 279 -13.50 5.08 -31.23
N ASP A 280 -14.40 4.20 -30.81
CA ASP A 280 -14.60 3.84 -29.41
C ASP A 280 -13.48 2.96 -28.87
N PHE A 281 -13.62 2.51 -27.62
CA PHE A 281 -12.62 1.69 -26.97
C PHE A 281 -12.38 0.40 -27.77
N GLU A 282 -13.46 -0.28 -28.17
CA GLU A 282 -13.37 -1.51 -28.94
C GLU A 282 -12.58 -1.32 -30.24
N TYR A 283 -12.93 -0.29 -31.01
CA TYR A 283 -12.23 0.06 -32.23
C TYR A 283 -10.73 0.30 -31.98
N LEU A 284 -10.39 1.09 -30.97
CA LEU A 284 -8.99 1.42 -30.67
C LEU A 284 -8.19 0.21 -30.20
N VAL A 285 -8.79 -0.71 -29.43
CA VAL A 285 -8.11 -1.93 -29.02
C VAL A 285 -7.98 -2.90 -30.20
N ARG A 286 -9.01 -3.08 -31.02
CA ARG A 286 -8.96 -3.92 -32.24
C ARG A 286 -7.93 -3.40 -33.26
N LEU A 287 -7.65 -2.09 -33.24
CA LEU A 287 -6.62 -1.47 -34.07
C LEU A 287 -5.20 -1.83 -33.61
N LEU A 288 -5.00 -2.17 -32.33
CA LEU A 288 -3.70 -2.58 -31.81
C LEU A 288 -3.33 -3.97 -32.33
N GLN A 289 -2.18 -4.06 -33.00
CA GLN A 289 -1.67 -5.32 -33.50
C GLN A 289 -0.52 -5.84 -32.64
N PRO A 290 -0.58 -7.11 -32.16
CA PRO A 290 0.56 -7.78 -31.55
C PRO A 290 1.72 -7.84 -32.54
N ARG A 291 2.88 -7.31 -32.14
CA ARG A 291 4.10 -7.29 -32.96
C ARG A 291 5.27 -7.84 -32.18
N ARG A 292 6.15 -8.56 -32.86
CA ARG A 292 7.49 -8.87 -32.34
C ARG A 292 8.38 -7.65 -32.51
N PRO A 293 9.21 -7.29 -31.51
CA PRO A 293 10.05 -6.11 -31.59
C PRO A 293 11.15 -6.30 -32.64
N ASP A 294 11.49 -5.23 -33.37
CA ASP A 294 12.65 -5.25 -34.27
C ASP A 294 13.93 -5.48 -33.43
N PRO A 295 14.86 -6.37 -33.85
CA PRO A 295 16.09 -6.65 -33.10
C PRO A 295 17.00 -5.44 -32.82
N LEU A 296 16.81 -4.34 -33.55
CA LEU A 296 17.53 -3.06 -33.35
C LEU A 296 16.91 -2.18 -32.27
N VAL A 297 15.67 -2.46 -31.82
CA VAL A 297 15.05 -1.73 -30.71
C VAL A 297 15.88 -1.92 -29.44
N GLY A 298 16.15 -0.82 -28.74
CA GLY A 298 17.01 -0.80 -27.56
C GLY A 298 18.50 -0.80 -27.85
N ARG A 299 18.94 -0.81 -29.13
CA ARG A 299 20.35 -0.81 -29.53
C ARG A 299 20.66 0.29 -30.54
N ARG A 300 21.73 1.05 -30.33
CA ARG A 300 22.26 2.03 -31.31
C ARG A 300 23.73 1.78 -31.60
N ASP A 301 24.13 1.99 -32.83
CA ASP A 301 25.53 1.89 -33.23
C ASP A 301 26.39 2.98 -32.56
N MET A 302 27.55 2.58 -32.07
CA MET A 302 28.56 3.42 -31.43
C MET A 302 29.91 3.16 -32.10
N ASP A 303 30.41 4.17 -32.83
CA ASP A 303 31.71 4.10 -33.49
C ASP A 303 32.85 4.07 -32.46
N VAL A 304 33.63 3.01 -32.50
CA VAL A 304 34.83 2.77 -31.68
C VAL A 304 36.06 2.46 -32.55
N HIS A 305 35.99 2.75 -33.85
CA HIS A 305 37.06 2.55 -34.82
C HIS A 305 38.20 3.58 -34.64
N ARG A 306 37.89 4.75 -34.07
CA ARG A 306 38.88 5.79 -33.80
C ARG A 306 39.38 5.71 -32.36
N SER A 307 40.64 6.10 -32.16
CA SER A 307 41.18 6.30 -30.81
C SER A 307 40.37 7.37 -30.08
N ALA A 308 39.81 7.01 -28.92
CA ALA A 308 38.89 7.86 -28.15
C ALA A 308 39.59 8.91 -27.27
N GLY A 309 40.92 8.91 -27.21
CA GLY A 309 41.70 9.81 -26.36
C GLY A 309 43.17 9.41 -26.22
N PRO A 310 43.97 10.17 -25.45
CA PRO A 310 45.39 9.92 -25.28
C PRO A 310 45.66 8.50 -24.78
N GLY A 311 46.41 7.72 -25.56
CA GLY A 311 46.83 6.38 -25.15
C GLY A 311 45.75 5.29 -25.19
N LEU A 312 44.54 5.58 -25.68
CA LEU A 312 43.48 4.58 -25.85
C LEU A 312 43.49 3.97 -27.27
N PRO A 313 43.69 2.66 -27.44
CA PRO A 313 43.62 2.01 -28.75
C PRO A 313 42.17 1.95 -29.28
N PRO A 314 41.94 1.84 -30.59
CA PRO A 314 40.61 1.56 -31.12
C PRO A 314 40.14 0.13 -30.78
N ILE A 315 38.83 -0.11 -30.84
CA ILE A 315 38.26 -1.45 -30.62
C ILE A 315 37.91 -2.05 -31.98
N THR A 316 38.85 -2.80 -32.56
CA THR A 316 38.69 -3.44 -33.89
C THR A 316 38.65 -4.97 -33.82
N THR A 317 38.68 -5.53 -32.61
CA THR A 317 38.65 -6.97 -32.34
C THR A 317 37.45 -7.29 -31.44
N PRO A 318 36.62 -8.32 -31.76
CA PRO A 318 36.66 -9.18 -32.96
C PRO A 318 36.48 -8.42 -34.29
N ALA A 319 37.06 -8.91 -35.39
CA ALA A 319 36.86 -8.28 -36.70
C ALA A 319 35.37 -8.19 -37.11
N ALA A 320 34.54 -9.09 -36.58
CA ALA A 320 33.09 -9.16 -36.82
C ALA A 320 32.33 -7.89 -36.37
N ILE A 321 32.81 -7.16 -35.37
CA ILE A 321 32.15 -5.91 -34.93
C ILE A 321 32.47 -4.72 -35.83
N GLY A 322 33.49 -4.82 -36.71
CA GLY A 322 33.81 -3.78 -37.70
C GLY A 322 34.14 -2.40 -37.11
N GLY A 323 34.57 -2.32 -35.84
CA GLY A 323 34.80 -1.05 -35.15
C GLY A 323 33.53 -0.35 -34.67
N VAL A 324 32.41 -1.05 -34.56
CA VAL A 324 31.13 -0.50 -34.09
C VAL A 324 30.58 -1.38 -32.97
N LEU A 325 30.32 -0.81 -31.80
CA LEU A 325 29.61 -1.46 -30.69
C LEU A 325 28.12 -1.09 -30.72
N ARG A 326 27.28 -1.90 -30.07
CA ARG A 326 25.84 -1.62 -29.89
C ARG A 326 25.61 -1.03 -28.49
N LEU A 327 25.35 0.27 -28.40
CA LEU A 327 24.97 0.95 -27.15
C LEU A 327 23.50 0.61 -26.81
N GLY A 328 23.27 0.12 -25.60
CA GLY A 328 21.93 -0.18 -25.09
C GLY A 328 21.21 1.03 -24.50
N GLY A 329 19.89 0.92 -24.33
CA GLY A 329 19.06 1.82 -23.49
C GLY A 329 18.53 1.13 -22.23
N ALA A 330 17.56 1.76 -21.57
CA ALA A 330 16.88 1.24 -20.38
C ALA A 330 16.02 0.00 -20.66
N LEU A 331 15.57 -0.18 -21.91
CA LEU A 331 14.87 -1.37 -22.39
C LEU A 331 15.66 -2.04 -23.52
N GLN A 332 15.51 -3.35 -23.62
CA GLN A 332 16.12 -4.20 -24.65
C GLN A 332 15.13 -5.25 -25.16
N VAL A 333 15.45 -5.91 -26.27
CA VAL A 333 14.67 -7.05 -26.76
C VAL A 333 14.89 -8.25 -25.82
N PRO A 334 13.84 -8.97 -25.36
CA PRO A 334 13.99 -10.09 -24.45
C PRO A 334 14.77 -11.28 -25.04
N GLU A 335 15.42 -12.06 -24.17
CA GLU A 335 16.17 -13.30 -24.51
C GLU A 335 17.21 -13.12 -25.63
N GLN A 336 17.75 -11.92 -25.78
CA GLN A 336 18.67 -11.61 -26.85
C GLN A 336 19.94 -12.49 -26.74
N PRO A 337 20.32 -13.22 -27.81
CA PRO A 337 21.48 -14.09 -27.76
C PRO A 337 22.77 -13.29 -27.56
N ILE A 338 23.73 -13.90 -26.88
CA ILE A 338 25.07 -13.34 -26.72
C ILE A 338 25.76 -13.37 -28.10
N ASP A 339 25.83 -12.20 -28.73
CA ASP A 339 26.43 -12.02 -30.05
C ASP A 339 27.86 -11.44 -29.96
N ALA A 340 28.50 -11.23 -31.11
CA ALA A 340 29.86 -10.68 -31.18
C ALA A 340 29.97 -9.25 -30.64
N TRP A 341 28.87 -8.49 -30.59
CA TRP A 341 28.84 -7.13 -30.04
C TRP A 341 28.68 -7.13 -28.53
N GLU A 342 27.96 -8.09 -27.96
CA GLU A 342 27.80 -8.25 -26.52
C GLU A 342 29.03 -8.88 -25.85
N ASN A 343 29.65 -9.86 -26.52
CA ASN A 343 30.84 -10.59 -26.05
C ASN A 343 32.14 -10.17 -26.74
N TRP A 344 32.25 -8.90 -27.15
CA TRP A 344 33.41 -8.35 -27.87
C TRP A 344 34.74 -8.46 -27.09
N ASP A 345 34.67 -8.46 -25.75
CA ASP A 345 35.80 -8.55 -24.83
C ASP A 345 35.98 -9.96 -24.22
N ASN A 346 35.20 -10.94 -24.68
CA ASN A 346 35.15 -12.30 -24.12
C ASN A 346 34.80 -12.33 -22.61
N TRP A 347 33.89 -11.46 -22.16
CA TRP A 347 33.40 -11.44 -20.78
C TRP A 347 32.63 -12.71 -20.38
N PHE A 348 31.89 -13.32 -21.31
CA PHE A 348 31.02 -14.47 -21.04
C PHE A 348 31.69 -15.83 -21.27
N ASP A 349 32.96 -15.84 -21.72
CA ASP A 349 33.70 -17.06 -22.09
C ASP A 349 32.95 -17.96 -23.11
N GLN A 350 32.13 -17.37 -23.99
CA GLN A 350 31.37 -18.05 -25.04
C GLN A 350 31.94 -17.80 -26.45
N PRO A 351 31.80 -18.75 -27.40
CA PRO A 351 32.30 -18.60 -28.76
C PRO A 351 31.50 -17.59 -29.61
N PRO A 352 32.11 -17.01 -30.66
CA PRO A 352 33.50 -17.17 -31.07
C PRO A 352 34.44 -16.22 -30.29
N PRO A 353 35.50 -16.72 -29.63
CA PRO A 353 36.40 -15.84 -28.89
C PRO A 353 37.40 -15.20 -29.87
N ALA A 354 37.63 -13.89 -29.77
CA ALA A 354 38.66 -13.20 -30.57
C ALA A 354 39.78 -12.57 -29.74
N ALA A 355 39.53 -12.16 -28.49
CA ALA A 355 40.53 -11.60 -27.58
C ALA A 355 40.25 -12.05 -26.14
N PRO A 356 41.26 -12.37 -25.32
CA PRO A 356 41.05 -12.68 -23.91
C PRO A 356 40.64 -11.42 -23.13
N TYR A 357 39.69 -11.57 -22.20
CA TYR A 357 39.42 -10.54 -21.19
C TYR A 357 40.60 -10.42 -20.22
N PRO A 358 41.07 -9.21 -19.86
CA PRO A 358 40.60 -7.90 -20.33
C PRO A 358 41.18 -7.54 -21.71
N HIS A 359 40.34 -6.96 -22.57
CA HIS A 359 40.74 -6.46 -23.90
C HIS A 359 41.82 -5.36 -23.81
N PRO A 360 42.74 -5.19 -24.78
CA PRO A 360 43.76 -4.14 -24.74
C PRO A 360 43.23 -2.73 -24.50
N PHE A 361 42.05 -2.40 -25.05
CA PHE A 361 41.33 -1.17 -24.74
C PHE A 361 41.00 -1.04 -23.25
N GLN A 362 40.48 -2.09 -22.62
CA GLN A 362 40.10 -2.10 -21.20
C GLN A 362 41.33 -1.93 -20.30
N GLN A 363 42.45 -2.60 -20.64
CA GLN A 363 43.72 -2.41 -19.93
C GLN A 363 44.20 -0.97 -20.02
N ALA A 364 44.14 -0.36 -21.22
CA ALA A 364 44.51 1.03 -21.42
C ALA A 364 43.61 2.02 -20.67
N LEU A 365 42.31 1.75 -20.62
CA LEU A 365 41.35 2.56 -19.88
C LEU A 365 41.55 2.44 -18.37
N ALA A 366 41.80 1.22 -17.86
CA ALA A 366 42.12 1.00 -16.45
C ALA A 366 43.35 1.80 -16.01
N ASN A 367 44.43 1.74 -16.80
CA ASN A 367 45.64 2.52 -16.54
C ASN A 367 45.36 4.02 -16.46
N LEU A 368 44.57 4.56 -17.40
CA LEU A 368 44.22 5.98 -17.42
C LEU A 368 43.36 6.39 -16.22
N VAL A 369 42.38 5.57 -15.83
CA VAL A 369 41.53 5.83 -14.65
C VAL A 369 42.36 5.79 -13.35
N ASN A 370 43.25 4.80 -13.23
CA ASN A 370 44.09 4.60 -12.04
C ASN A 370 45.10 5.73 -11.79
N LEU A 371 45.43 6.55 -12.81
CA LEU A 371 46.31 7.71 -12.65
C LEU A 371 45.78 8.71 -11.60
N ALA A 372 44.45 8.83 -11.45
CA ALA A 372 43.86 9.74 -10.46
C ALA A 372 44.33 9.42 -9.04
N GLU A 373 44.43 8.13 -8.72
CA GLU A 373 44.91 7.66 -7.43
C GLU A 373 46.43 7.74 -7.36
N ALA A 374 47.12 7.34 -8.43
CA ALA A 374 48.58 7.37 -8.49
C ALA A 374 49.16 8.78 -8.24
N TYR A 375 48.46 9.85 -8.66
CA TYR A 375 48.88 11.24 -8.43
C TYR A 375 48.83 11.68 -6.95
N GLN A 376 48.15 10.94 -6.07
CA GLN A 376 48.16 11.24 -4.64
C GLN A 376 49.50 10.83 -4.00
N ASP A 377 50.10 9.74 -4.47
CA ASP A 377 51.30 9.15 -3.87
C ASP A 377 52.58 9.37 -4.70
N THR A 378 52.45 9.63 -6.00
CA THR A 378 53.58 9.74 -6.93
C THR A 378 53.51 11.00 -7.78
N THR A 379 54.68 11.55 -8.12
CA THR A 379 54.74 12.73 -9.01
C THR A 379 54.17 12.40 -10.40
N PRO A 380 53.49 13.33 -11.09
CA PRO A 380 52.89 13.05 -12.40
C PRO A 380 53.83 12.42 -13.42
N ALA A 381 55.07 12.92 -13.51
CA ALA A 381 56.09 12.38 -14.42
C ALA A 381 56.45 10.90 -14.12
N ALA A 382 56.51 10.52 -12.84
CA ALA A 382 56.79 9.14 -12.42
C ALA A 382 55.59 8.23 -12.71
N ALA A 383 54.36 8.70 -12.45
CA ALA A 383 53.14 7.97 -12.76
C ALA A 383 52.99 7.73 -14.27
N HIS A 384 53.28 8.75 -15.11
CA HIS A 384 53.27 8.60 -16.56
C HIS A 384 54.33 7.62 -17.07
N ALA A 385 55.53 7.64 -16.47
CA ALA A 385 56.62 6.74 -16.85
C ALA A 385 56.34 5.28 -16.48
N ALA A 386 55.48 5.02 -15.49
CA ALA A 386 55.05 3.67 -15.10
C ALA A 386 54.04 3.05 -16.07
N LEU A 387 53.44 3.85 -16.97
CA LEU A 387 52.49 3.36 -17.97
C LEU A 387 53.19 2.56 -19.09
N PRO A 388 52.46 1.68 -19.80
CA PRO A 388 52.98 1.03 -21.00
C PRO A 388 53.54 2.04 -22.02
N PRO A 389 54.62 1.70 -22.76
CA PRO A 389 55.34 2.67 -23.61
C PRO A 389 54.45 3.45 -24.58
N ALA A 390 53.43 2.83 -25.18
CA ALA A 390 52.50 3.49 -26.09
C ALA A 390 51.65 4.58 -25.41
N GLN A 391 51.24 4.37 -24.17
CA GLN A 391 50.50 5.36 -23.36
C GLN A 391 51.44 6.42 -22.80
N ALA A 392 52.58 5.99 -22.25
CA ALA A 392 53.61 6.90 -21.73
C ALA A 392 54.05 7.90 -22.81
N GLN A 393 54.28 7.45 -24.05
CA GLN A 393 54.61 8.33 -25.18
C GLN A 393 53.51 9.34 -25.49
N SER A 394 52.24 8.95 -25.44
CA SER A 394 51.11 9.86 -25.67
C SER A 394 50.96 10.94 -24.59
N LEU A 395 51.54 10.71 -23.40
CA LEU A 395 51.50 11.61 -22.25
C LEU A 395 52.86 12.31 -21.99
N SER A 396 53.92 11.90 -22.70
CA SER A 396 55.34 12.21 -22.45
C SER A 396 55.75 13.68 -22.59
N ALA A 397 54.82 14.59 -22.91
CA ALA A 397 55.05 16.02 -22.96
C ALA A 397 54.61 16.78 -21.69
N GLY A 398 53.85 16.15 -20.78
CA GLY A 398 53.28 16.80 -19.61
C GLY A 398 54.08 16.58 -18.33
N VAL A 399 54.50 17.67 -17.66
CA VAL A 399 54.97 17.63 -16.26
C VAL A 399 53.77 17.66 -15.29
N ASP A 400 52.59 18.02 -15.80
CA ASP A 400 51.37 18.24 -15.05
C ASP A 400 50.47 16.98 -14.99
N PRO A 401 49.67 16.82 -13.93
CA PRO A 401 48.68 15.75 -13.86
C PRO A 401 47.63 15.93 -14.97
N VAL A 402 47.19 14.83 -15.59
CA VAL A 402 46.11 14.88 -16.58
C VAL A 402 44.76 14.65 -15.92
N ILE A 403 43.71 15.26 -16.47
CA ILE A 403 42.34 14.99 -16.05
C ILE A 403 41.96 13.58 -16.55
N THR A 404 41.75 12.66 -15.62
CA THR A 404 41.39 11.29 -15.92
C THR A 404 39.87 11.11 -15.93
N PRO A 405 39.35 10.09 -16.63
CA PRO A 405 37.95 9.70 -16.50
C PRO A 405 37.63 9.25 -15.06
N PRO A 406 36.44 9.55 -14.52
CA PRO A 406 36.09 9.20 -13.13
C PRO A 406 35.95 7.69 -12.90
N LEU A 407 36.35 7.18 -11.74
CA LEU A 407 36.04 5.81 -11.34
C LEU A 407 34.64 5.79 -10.71
N TYR A 408 33.62 5.50 -11.53
CA TYR A 408 32.24 5.42 -11.07
C TYR A 408 32.08 4.30 -10.04
N GLY A 409 31.41 4.59 -8.92
CA GLY A 409 31.19 3.65 -7.83
C GLY A 409 32.36 3.46 -6.84
N ARG A 410 33.45 4.24 -6.96
CA ARG A 410 34.67 4.06 -6.12
C ARG A 410 34.41 4.01 -4.61
N TRP A 411 33.58 4.91 -4.08
CA TRP A 411 33.32 5.02 -2.63
C TRP A 411 32.34 3.95 -2.16
N HIS A 412 31.34 3.63 -2.99
CA HIS A 412 30.37 2.59 -2.70
C HIS A 412 31.05 1.22 -2.57
N ALA A 413 31.88 0.88 -3.56
CA ALA A 413 32.60 -0.40 -3.64
C ALA A 413 33.90 -0.45 -2.81
N LEU A 414 34.38 0.69 -2.30
CA LEU A 414 35.72 0.84 -1.72
C LEU A 414 36.85 0.36 -2.66
N THR A 415 36.74 0.72 -3.94
CA THR A 415 37.72 0.35 -4.97
C THR A 415 38.46 1.60 -5.44
N ALA A 416 39.78 1.63 -5.20
CA ALA A 416 40.66 2.71 -5.65
C ALA A 416 41.25 2.45 -7.04
N HIS A 417 41.49 1.18 -7.39
CA HIS A 417 42.16 0.76 -8.61
C HIS A 417 41.34 -0.27 -9.41
N LEU A 418 41.42 -0.20 -10.74
CA LEU A 418 40.87 -1.20 -11.66
C LEU A 418 41.95 -2.19 -12.09
N LEU A 419 41.59 -3.48 -12.17
CA LEU A 419 42.43 -4.63 -12.60
C LEU A 419 43.65 -4.96 -11.73
N ILE A 420 43.99 -4.13 -10.75
CA ILE A 420 45.11 -4.34 -9.83
C ILE A 420 44.65 -4.17 -8.37
N ASP A 421 45.36 -4.81 -7.45
CA ASP A 421 45.20 -4.58 -6.01
C ASP A 421 46.01 -3.35 -5.56
N ASP A 422 45.90 -2.99 -4.27
CA ASP A 422 46.61 -1.84 -3.68
C ASP A 422 48.14 -2.03 -3.64
N ALA A 423 48.63 -3.26 -3.85
CA ALA A 423 50.06 -3.56 -4.00
C ALA A 423 50.53 -3.51 -5.48
N GLY A 424 49.63 -3.14 -6.41
CA GLY A 424 49.90 -3.06 -7.84
C GLY A 424 49.97 -4.42 -8.54
N GLN A 425 49.50 -5.50 -7.91
CA GLN A 425 49.46 -6.83 -8.51
C GLN A 425 48.16 -7.05 -9.30
N PRO A 426 48.18 -7.75 -10.45
CA PRO A 426 46.98 -8.03 -11.22
C PRO A 426 45.93 -8.83 -10.42
N LEU A 427 44.68 -8.38 -10.46
CA LEU A 427 43.56 -9.09 -9.85
C LEU A 427 43.18 -10.33 -10.66
N PRO A 428 43.05 -11.52 -10.04
CA PRO A 428 42.59 -12.73 -10.72
C PRO A 428 41.07 -12.71 -10.93
N SER A 429 40.58 -13.53 -11.87
CA SER A 429 39.15 -13.86 -11.96
C SER A 429 38.74 -14.70 -10.74
N PRO A 430 37.56 -14.45 -10.10
CA PRO A 430 36.48 -13.56 -10.54
C PRO A 430 36.58 -12.11 -10.01
N ALA A 431 37.60 -11.76 -9.20
CA ALA A 431 37.70 -10.43 -8.59
C ALA A 431 37.86 -9.28 -9.60
N ASN A 432 38.43 -9.56 -10.77
CA ASN A 432 38.53 -8.62 -11.90
C ASN A 432 37.29 -8.60 -12.83
N ARG A 433 36.23 -9.35 -12.49
CA ARG A 433 34.98 -9.51 -13.25
C ARG A 433 33.75 -9.15 -12.41
N ASN A 434 33.82 -8.11 -11.60
CA ASN A 434 32.68 -7.59 -10.83
C ASN A 434 32.00 -6.40 -11.53
N TRP A 435 30.92 -5.90 -10.92
CA TRP A 435 30.14 -4.78 -11.45
C TRP A 435 30.97 -3.50 -11.66
N VAL A 436 31.92 -3.19 -10.77
CA VAL A 436 32.76 -1.98 -10.88
C VAL A 436 33.62 -2.04 -12.13
N HIS A 437 34.23 -3.21 -12.39
CA HIS A 437 35.05 -3.43 -13.57
C HIS A 437 34.20 -3.41 -14.84
N ARG A 438 33.08 -4.12 -14.90
CA ARG A 438 32.20 -4.12 -16.09
C ARG A 438 31.70 -2.72 -16.43
N LEU A 439 31.24 -1.97 -15.43
CA LEU A 439 30.71 -0.62 -15.58
C LEU A 439 31.76 0.37 -16.08
N ASN A 440 32.99 0.31 -15.54
CA ASN A 440 34.03 1.27 -15.87
C ASN A 440 34.85 0.92 -17.11
N LEU A 441 34.97 -0.37 -17.47
CA LEU A 441 35.82 -0.84 -18.57
C LEU A 441 35.07 -1.06 -19.88
N ASP A 442 33.77 -1.34 -19.85
CA ASP A 442 32.95 -1.38 -21.07
C ASP A 442 32.46 0.04 -21.43
N PRO A 443 32.81 0.58 -22.62
CA PRO A 443 32.36 1.90 -23.04
C PRO A 443 30.84 2.10 -22.99
N ARG A 444 30.05 1.04 -23.24
CA ARG A 444 28.59 1.11 -23.31
C ARG A 444 27.99 1.46 -21.95
N HIS A 445 28.44 0.78 -20.90
CA HIS A 445 28.00 1.03 -19.53
C HIS A 445 28.54 2.34 -18.97
N ARG A 446 29.77 2.70 -19.36
CA ARG A 446 30.37 3.98 -18.99
C ARG A 446 29.63 5.18 -19.58
N VAL A 447 29.09 5.05 -20.79
CA VAL A 447 28.20 6.05 -21.40
C VAL A 447 26.89 6.16 -20.63
N ALA A 448 26.28 5.05 -20.20
CA ALA A 448 25.08 5.07 -19.36
C ALA A 448 25.32 5.79 -18.02
N ALA A 449 26.44 5.51 -17.33
CA ALA A 449 26.84 6.21 -16.11
C ALA A 449 27.05 7.73 -16.34
N ASN A 450 27.60 8.10 -17.50
CA ASN A 450 27.76 9.50 -17.87
C ASN A 450 26.41 10.21 -18.12
N PHE A 451 25.37 9.51 -18.60
CA PHE A 451 24.03 10.10 -18.67
C PHE A 451 23.51 10.45 -17.27
N GLY A 452 23.70 9.56 -16.29
CA GLY A 452 23.34 9.84 -14.89
C GLY A 452 24.12 11.01 -14.30
N THR A 453 25.42 11.09 -14.61
CA THR A 453 26.28 12.21 -14.21
C THR A 453 25.76 13.55 -14.73
N LYS A 454 25.38 13.61 -16.02
CA LYS A 454 24.84 14.83 -16.63
C LYS A 454 23.55 15.31 -15.99
N VAL A 455 22.66 14.39 -15.61
CA VAL A 455 21.39 14.76 -14.92
C VAL A 455 21.69 15.52 -13.64
N VAL A 456 22.68 15.09 -12.86
CA VAL A 456 23.08 15.81 -11.64
C VAL A 456 23.72 17.15 -11.98
N GLN A 457 24.62 17.21 -12.96
CA GLN A 457 25.25 18.47 -13.37
C GLN A 457 24.24 19.52 -13.84
N ASP A 458 23.22 19.10 -14.60
CA ASP A 458 22.18 19.98 -15.12
C ASP A 458 21.21 20.48 -14.02
N ARG A 459 21.07 19.74 -12.91
CA ARG A 459 20.10 20.00 -11.82
C ARG A 459 20.73 20.10 -10.41
N GLN A 460 22.03 20.38 -10.35
CA GLN A 460 22.82 20.29 -9.11
C GLN A 460 22.27 21.17 -7.98
N ASP A 461 21.81 22.38 -8.28
CA ASP A 461 21.32 23.31 -7.27
C ASP A 461 19.98 22.83 -6.68
N GLU A 462 19.08 22.31 -7.53
CA GLU A 462 17.80 21.73 -7.09
C GLU A 462 18.01 20.52 -6.16
N PHE A 463 18.91 19.61 -6.52
CA PHE A 463 19.20 18.43 -5.71
C PHE A 463 19.91 18.77 -4.40
N MET A 464 20.79 19.77 -4.39
CA MET A 464 21.43 20.22 -3.17
C MET A 464 20.46 20.93 -2.22
N ASP A 465 19.54 21.76 -2.74
CA ASP A 465 18.50 22.38 -1.93
C ASP A 465 17.59 21.33 -1.27
N ALA A 466 17.17 20.31 -2.04
CA ALA A 466 16.41 19.18 -1.51
C ALA A 466 17.20 18.39 -0.46
N ALA A 467 18.52 18.30 -0.59
CA ALA A 467 19.37 17.63 0.37
C ALA A 467 19.48 18.39 1.70
N TRP A 468 19.74 19.70 1.64
CA TRP A 468 19.85 20.55 2.84
C TRP A 468 18.55 20.61 3.64
N ALA A 469 17.39 20.57 2.97
CA ALA A 469 16.09 20.53 3.63
C ALA A 469 15.91 19.31 4.56
N GLN A 470 16.57 18.18 4.26
CA GLN A 470 16.46 16.94 5.04
C GLN A 470 17.46 16.84 6.21
N LEU A 471 18.47 17.71 6.26
CA LEU A 471 19.61 17.55 7.18
C LEU A 471 19.37 18.13 8.59
N GLY A 472 18.40 19.03 8.75
CA GLY A 472 18.24 19.87 9.94
C GLY A 472 18.25 19.14 11.29
N ASP A 473 17.64 17.96 11.37
CA ASP A 473 17.58 17.18 12.63
C ASP A 473 18.79 16.27 12.84
N VAL A 474 19.48 15.86 11.78
CA VAL A 474 20.70 15.05 11.85
C VAL A 474 21.84 15.85 12.48
N LEU A 475 21.97 17.14 12.15
CA LEU A 475 23.00 18.00 12.76
C LEU A 475 22.81 18.14 14.27
N LYS A 476 21.56 18.27 14.73
CA LYS A 476 21.23 18.30 16.17
C LYS A 476 21.57 16.97 16.84
N ALA A 477 21.29 15.84 16.18
CA ALA A 477 21.64 14.52 16.68
C ALA A 477 23.16 14.31 16.76
N ASN A 478 23.91 14.69 15.72
CA ASN A 478 25.37 14.58 15.70
C ASN A 478 26.04 15.46 16.77
N ALA A 479 25.53 16.67 17.00
CA ALA A 479 26.00 17.51 18.11
C ALA A 479 25.87 16.77 19.46
N ARG A 480 24.71 16.15 19.71
CA ARG A 480 24.50 15.34 20.93
C ARG A 480 25.40 14.09 20.99
N ILE A 481 25.65 13.42 19.85
CA ILE A 481 26.59 12.29 19.78
C ILE A 481 28.00 12.72 20.18
N ARG A 482 28.51 13.85 19.66
CA ARG A 482 29.84 14.38 20.04
C ARG A 482 29.94 14.71 21.52
N GLU A 483 28.93 15.39 22.07
CA GLU A 483 28.86 15.69 23.50
C GLU A 483 28.87 14.40 24.34
N ALA A 484 28.15 13.38 23.89
CA ALA A 484 28.06 12.11 24.58
C ALA A 484 29.35 11.27 24.45
N GLN A 485 30.06 11.32 23.31
CA GLN A 485 31.41 10.75 23.14
C GLN A 485 32.39 11.36 24.14
N LEU A 486 32.40 12.69 24.25
CA LEU A 486 33.22 13.37 25.25
C LEU A 486 32.83 12.94 26.68
N ALA A 487 31.53 12.89 26.98
CA ALA A 487 31.04 12.45 28.30
C ALA A 487 31.45 11.01 28.63
N ARG A 488 31.43 10.10 27.63
CA ARG A 488 31.88 8.70 27.76
C ARG A 488 33.35 8.63 28.13
N GLU A 489 34.21 9.31 27.37
CA GLU A 489 35.67 9.28 27.60
C GLU A 489 36.05 9.92 28.95
N VAL A 490 35.42 11.05 29.31
CA VAL A 490 35.62 11.70 30.62
C VAL A 490 35.16 10.78 31.75
N GLY A 491 33.97 10.17 31.62
CA GLY A 491 33.42 9.22 32.59
C GLY A 491 34.33 8.00 32.78
N HIS A 492 34.85 7.44 31.67
CA HIS A 492 35.73 6.29 31.69
C HIS A 492 37.02 6.60 32.45
N ARG A 493 37.65 7.76 32.17
CA ARG A 493 38.86 8.20 32.88
C ARG A 493 38.62 8.42 34.38
N LEU A 494 37.48 8.99 34.76
CA LEU A 494 37.11 9.17 36.17
C LEU A 494 36.86 7.83 36.88
N GLN A 495 36.21 6.88 36.22
CA GLN A 495 35.98 5.53 36.74
C GLN A 495 37.31 4.79 36.95
N VAL A 496 38.20 4.80 35.96
CA VAL A 496 39.54 4.19 36.08
C VAL A 496 40.34 4.81 37.22
N LYS A 497 40.26 6.13 37.40
CA LYS A 497 41.00 6.84 38.45
C LYS A 497 40.46 6.56 39.87
N HIS A 498 39.15 6.40 40.03
CA HIS A 498 38.50 6.41 41.36
C HIS A 498 37.83 5.10 41.78
N LEU A 499 37.45 4.24 40.83
CA LEU A 499 36.62 3.06 41.04
C LEU A 499 37.28 1.74 40.60
N SER A 500 38.30 1.78 39.73
CA SER A 500 39.07 0.58 39.40
C SER A 500 39.96 0.15 40.56
N PRO A 501 39.92 -1.12 41.00
CA PRO A 501 40.90 -1.63 41.95
C PRO A 501 42.30 -1.66 41.30
N PRO A 502 43.38 -1.36 42.05
CA PRO A 502 44.73 -1.66 41.55
C PRO A 502 44.82 -3.16 41.25
N ALA A 503 45.53 -3.53 40.18
CA ALA A 503 45.73 -4.93 39.80
C ALA A 503 46.16 -5.76 41.03
N ALA A 504 45.47 -6.87 41.27
CA ALA A 504 45.77 -7.74 42.40
C ALA A 504 47.24 -8.19 42.33
N PRO A 505 48.04 -8.03 43.39
CA PRO A 505 49.33 -8.71 43.45
C PRO A 505 49.08 -10.24 43.50
N PRO A 506 49.99 -11.06 42.94
CA PRO A 506 49.75 -12.48 42.76
C PRO A 506 49.52 -13.22 44.09
N ALA A 507 48.44 -14.01 44.10
CA ALA A 507 48.14 -15.24 44.86
C ALA A 507 48.29 -15.31 46.40
N ALA A 508 48.64 -14.25 47.14
CA ALA A 508 48.67 -14.34 48.61
C ALA A 508 48.29 -13.06 49.37
N ALA A 509 47.35 -12.26 48.85
CA ALA A 509 46.89 -11.03 49.50
C ALA A 509 45.36 -11.00 49.67
N ALA A 510 44.92 -10.34 50.74
CA ALA A 510 43.54 -10.23 51.24
C ALA A 510 42.46 -10.04 50.15
N PRO A 511 41.21 -10.50 50.39
CA PRO A 511 40.10 -10.32 49.45
C PRO A 511 39.97 -8.84 49.02
N PRO A 512 39.58 -8.57 47.77
CA PRO A 512 39.41 -7.20 47.28
C PRO A 512 38.50 -6.42 48.24
N PRO A 513 38.73 -5.11 48.46
CA PRO A 513 37.97 -4.32 49.42
C PRO A 513 36.56 -3.99 48.88
N THR A 514 35.76 -5.01 48.59
CA THR A 514 34.40 -4.93 48.02
C THR A 514 33.49 -4.07 48.89
N GLY A 515 33.61 -4.20 50.22
CA GLY A 515 32.91 -3.36 51.18
C GLY A 515 33.22 -1.86 51.04
N LYS A 516 34.46 -1.48 50.67
CA LYS A 516 34.84 -0.08 50.44
C LYS A 516 34.16 0.48 49.18
N TYR A 517 34.15 -0.27 48.08
CA TYR A 517 33.56 0.17 46.83
C TYR A 517 32.03 0.26 46.94
N LEU A 518 31.39 -0.73 47.57
CA LEU A 518 29.95 -0.70 47.85
C LEU A 518 29.56 0.52 48.70
N THR A 519 30.40 0.86 49.69
CA THR A 519 30.22 2.05 50.53
C THR A 519 30.39 3.35 49.74
N LEU A 520 31.36 3.41 48.83
CA LEU A 520 31.65 4.60 48.04
C LEU A 520 30.58 4.86 46.97
N THR A 521 30.01 3.79 46.39
CA THR A 521 28.95 3.87 45.37
C THR A 521 27.54 3.94 45.94
N ALA A 522 27.37 3.90 47.27
CA ALA A 522 26.07 3.93 47.94
C ALA A 522 25.06 4.99 47.44
N PRO A 523 25.45 6.24 47.13
CA PRO A 523 24.51 7.22 46.56
C PRO A 523 23.90 6.81 45.21
N ALA A 524 24.53 5.91 44.46
CA ALA A 524 24.06 5.45 43.16
C ALA A 524 23.21 4.16 43.23
N HIS A 525 23.16 3.47 44.38
CA HIS A 525 22.41 2.22 44.54
C HIS A 525 20.91 2.31 44.18
N PRO A 526 20.20 3.43 44.40
CA PRO A 526 18.80 3.56 43.98
C PRO A 526 18.61 3.64 42.45
N ARG A 527 19.66 3.98 41.70
CA ARG A 527 19.61 4.19 40.23
C ARG A 527 20.16 3.03 39.42
N VAL A 528 20.83 2.08 40.07
CA VAL A 528 21.35 0.87 39.43
C VAL A 528 20.35 -0.25 39.67
N THR A 529 19.76 -0.78 38.60
CA THR A 529 18.84 -1.91 38.66
C THR A 529 19.53 -3.20 38.24
N THR A 530 19.09 -4.31 38.82
CA THR A 530 19.61 -5.65 38.56
C THR A 530 18.45 -6.63 38.56
N ALA A 531 18.56 -7.72 37.80
CA ALA A 531 17.57 -8.79 37.86
C ALA A 531 17.54 -9.35 39.29
N GLY A 532 16.37 -9.37 39.92
CA GLY A 532 16.23 -9.82 41.30
C GLY A 532 16.69 -11.27 41.50
N SER A 533 17.30 -11.57 42.65
CA SER A 533 17.41 -12.94 43.13
C SER A 533 16.02 -13.48 43.48
N ALA A 534 15.76 -14.75 43.14
CA ALA A 534 14.47 -15.44 43.26
C ALA A 534 13.82 -15.38 44.67
N ALA A 535 14.57 -14.98 45.70
CA ALA A 535 14.07 -14.84 47.06
C ALA A 535 13.26 -13.54 47.31
N THR A 536 13.28 -12.56 46.40
CA THR A 536 12.68 -11.22 46.65
C THR A 536 11.86 -10.61 45.50
N ALA A 537 11.78 -11.28 44.34
CA ALA A 537 11.05 -10.80 43.16
C ALA A 537 10.57 -11.97 42.29
N GLY A 538 9.50 -11.74 41.52
CA GLY A 538 9.04 -12.70 40.50
C GLY A 538 10.03 -12.81 39.33
N PRO A 539 10.03 -13.91 38.55
CA PRO A 539 10.89 -14.05 37.39
C PRO A 539 10.70 -12.88 36.40
N GLY A 540 11.74 -12.07 36.17
CA GLY A 540 11.74 -10.97 35.20
C GLY A 540 11.68 -9.55 35.78
N GLU A 541 11.47 -9.37 37.09
CA GLU A 541 11.45 -8.04 37.71
C GLU A 541 12.87 -7.49 37.97
N GLN A 542 13.10 -6.23 37.57
CA GLN A 542 14.32 -5.50 37.87
C GLN A 542 14.20 -4.75 39.19
N LEU A 543 15.09 -5.03 40.13
CA LEU A 543 15.13 -4.38 41.44
C LEU A 543 16.31 -3.41 41.52
N ALA A 544 16.11 -2.25 42.15
CA ALA A 544 17.22 -1.35 42.47
C ALA A 544 18.16 -2.00 43.50
N VAL A 545 19.48 -1.84 43.34
CA VAL A 545 20.47 -2.36 44.31
C VAL A 545 20.21 -1.80 45.72
N GLY A 546 19.71 -0.55 45.81
CA GLY A 546 19.33 0.05 47.10
C GLY A 546 18.27 -0.77 47.84
N PHE A 547 17.28 -1.31 47.12
CA PHE A 547 16.26 -2.18 47.71
C PHE A 547 16.84 -3.52 48.18
N GLN A 548 17.73 -4.12 47.38
CA GLN A 548 18.42 -5.37 47.75
C GLN A 548 19.26 -5.20 49.02
N VAL A 549 19.99 -4.09 49.12
CA VAL A 549 20.74 -3.72 50.32
C VAL A 549 19.80 -3.58 51.53
N ALA A 550 18.68 -2.87 51.38
CA ALA A 550 17.73 -2.64 52.47
C ALA A 550 17.08 -3.93 53.00
N ALA A 551 16.77 -4.86 52.11
CA ALA A 551 16.16 -6.15 52.42
C ALA A 551 17.17 -7.19 52.99
N SER A 552 18.48 -6.96 52.81
CA SER A 552 19.54 -7.89 53.22
C SER A 552 19.94 -7.82 54.71
N GLN A 553 20.76 -8.78 55.14
CA GLN A 553 21.42 -8.81 56.45
C GLN A 553 22.32 -7.60 56.71
N VAL A 554 22.90 -6.99 55.67
CA VAL A 554 23.74 -5.80 55.79
C VAL A 554 22.91 -4.57 56.18
N ALA A 555 21.68 -4.46 55.66
CA ALA A 555 20.78 -3.31 55.81
C ALA A 555 21.39 -1.97 55.32
N GLU A 556 20.60 -0.89 55.31
CA GLU A 556 21.07 0.43 54.82
C GLU A 556 22.01 1.15 55.80
N ALA A 557 21.89 0.87 57.10
CA ALA A 557 22.56 1.65 58.14
C ALA A 557 24.10 1.65 58.01
N PRO A 558 24.80 0.52 57.71
CA PRO A 558 26.24 0.51 57.50
C PRO A 558 26.71 1.33 56.29
N LEU A 559 25.84 1.47 55.29
CA LEU A 559 26.09 2.22 54.06
C LEU A 559 25.63 3.67 54.16
N SER A 560 25.00 4.10 55.26
CA SER A 560 24.51 5.46 55.46
C SER A 560 25.62 6.51 55.46
N ALA A 561 25.30 7.74 55.06
CA ALA A 561 26.26 8.84 55.06
C ALA A 561 26.88 9.12 56.44
N ALA A 562 26.11 8.92 57.52
CA ALA A 562 26.58 9.06 58.90
C ALA A 562 27.64 8.00 59.24
N MET A 563 27.36 6.73 58.93
CA MET A 563 28.31 5.64 59.17
C MET A 563 29.60 5.86 58.37
N ARG A 564 29.51 6.21 57.07
CA ARG A 564 30.68 6.52 56.22
C ARG A 564 31.59 7.59 56.82
N ARG A 565 31.01 8.64 57.43
CA ARG A 565 31.78 9.70 58.09
C ARG A 565 32.47 9.20 59.37
N GLN A 566 31.81 8.31 60.11
CA GLN A 566 32.36 7.73 61.35
C GLN A 566 33.46 6.70 61.08
N ILE A 567 33.36 5.93 59.98
CA ILE A 567 34.31 4.86 59.62
C ILE A 567 35.38 5.28 58.60
N ARG A 568 35.44 6.56 58.19
CA ARG A 568 36.49 7.03 57.26
C ARG A 568 37.90 6.91 57.89
N PRO A 569 38.96 6.68 57.10
CA PRO A 569 40.31 6.45 57.64
C PRO A 569 40.84 7.52 58.62
N GLY A 570 40.48 8.78 58.42
CA GLY A 570 40.89 9.90 59.29
C GLY A 570 39.99 10.16 60.51
N ALA A 571 38.89 9.43 60.69
CA ALA A 571 37.99 9.63 61.82
C ALA A 571 38.68 9.29 63.15
N ARG A 572 38.29 9.99 64.23
CA ARG A 572 38.87 9.77 65.57
C ARG A 572 38.63 8.35 66.06
N LEU A 573 37.41 7.82 65.86
CA LEU A 573 37.03 6.45 66.22
C LEU A 573 37.91 5.40 65.53
N VAL A 574 38.09 5.51 64.21
CA VAL A 574 38.89 4.55 63.43
C VAL A 574 40.36 4.61 63.82
N ARG A 575 40.90 5.81 64.09
CA ARG A 575 42.29 5.96 64.57
C ARG A 575 42.53 5.39 65.97
N SER A 576 41.49 5.31 66.81
CA SER A 576 41.57 4.71 68.14
C SER A 576 41.38 3.19 68.16
N LEU A 577 40.87 2.61 67.07
CA LEU A 577 40.62 1.16 66.96
C LEU A 577 41.82 0.48 66.28
N THR A 578 42.28 -0.63 66.86
CA THR A 578 43.29 -1.51 66.24
C THR A 578 42.62 -2.57 65.39
N PHE A 579 42.93 -2.60 64.09
CA PHE A 579 42.44 -3.60 63.14
C PHE A 579 43.55 -4.64 62.87
N PRO A 580 43.34 -5.92 63.22
CA PRO A 580 44.32 -6.94 62.91
C PRO A 580 44.31 -7.28 61.40
N PRO A 581 45.41 -7.83 60.85
CA PRO A 581 45.57 -8.02 59.40
C PRO A 581 44.50 -8.91 58.75
N ASP A 582 43.94 -9.85 59.51
CA ASP A 582 42.86 -10.76 59.12
C ASP A 582 41.46 -10.11 59.19
N GLN A 583 41.31 -8.95 59.84
CA GLN A 583 40.05 -8.22 59.98
C GLN A 583 40.24 -6.73 59.69
N PRO A 584 40.56 -6.38 58.44
CA PRO A 584 40.69 -4.98 58.04
C PRO A 584 39.33 -4.26 58.12
N ARG A 585 39.36 -2.93 58.26
CA ARG A 585 38.14 -2.10 58.34
C ARG A 585 37.18 -2.32 57.16
N GLU A 586 37.72 -2.60 55.97
CA GLU A 586 36.93 -2.84 54.75
C GLU A 586 36.17 -4.17 54.76
N ALA A 587 36.52 -5.09 55.67
CA ALA A 587 35.86 -6.39 55.83
C ALA A 587 34.55 -6.31 56.63
N LEU A 588 34.15 -5.13 57.13
CA LEU A 588 32.92 -4.97 57.91
C LEU A 588 31.67 -5.46 57.15
N LEU A 589 31.45 -4.99 55.91
CA LEU A 589 30.25 -5.38 55.15
C LEU A 589 30.27 -6.86 54.75
N PRO A 590 31.36 -7.43 54.20
CA PRO A 590 31.44 -8.88 53.95
C PRO A 590 31.23 -9.75 55.20
N ARG A 591 31.63 -9.27 56.39
CA ARG A 591 31.42 -9.99 57.66
C ARG A 591 29.99 -9.84 58.20
N MET A 592 29.33 -8.72 57.95
CA MET A 592 27.90 -8.57 58.25
C MET A 592 27.04 -9.47 57.36
N ASP A 593 27.52 -9.77 56.16
CA ASP A 593 26.86 -10.61 55.17
C ASP A 593 27.14 -12.11 55.32
N ALA A 594 28.05 -12.51 56.23
CA ALA A 594 28.47 -13.89 56.40
C ALA A 594 27.40 -14.75 57.11
N ALA A 595 27.18 -15.98 56.65
CA ALA A 595 26.15 -16.88 57.21
C ALA A 595 26.43 -17.33 58.65
N THR A 596 27.70 -17.36 59.05
CA THR A 596 28.16 -17.80 60.38
C THR A 596 29.12 -16.77 60.96
N GLY A 597 28.96 -16.45 62.25
CA GLY A 597 29.81 -15.46 62.93
C GLY A 597 29.61 -14.01 62.45
N ALA A 598 28.43 -13.71 61.89
CA ALA A 598 28.07 -12.37 61.43
C ALA A 598 28.22 -11.34 62.55
N VAL A 599 28.64 -10.12 62.17
CA VAL A 599 28.66 -8.99 63.10
C VAL A 599 27.22 -8.51 63.30
N THR A 600 26.60 -8.90 64.42
CA THR A 600 25.25 -8.45 64.79
C THR A 600 25.32 -7.33 65.84
N ALA A 601 24.35 -6.43 65.82
CA ALA A 601 24.26 -5.36 66.83
C ALA A 601 23.85 -5.88 68.23
N ALA A 602 23.21 -7.07 68.29
CA ALA A 602 22.77 -7.71 69.52
C ALA A 602 22.78 -9.24 69.38
N ALA A 603 23.01 -9.95 70.50
CA ALA A 603 22.90 -11.41 70.55
C ALA A 603 21.44 -11.88 70.38
N PRO A 604 21.20 -13.13 69.91
CA PRO A 604 19.85 -13.69 69.84
C PRO A 604 19.18 -13.66 71.22
N LYS A 605 17.91 -13.26 71.29
CA LYS A 605 17.14 -13.29 72.55
C LYS A 605 16.92 -14.74 72.95
N VAL A 606 17.44 -15.16 74.11
CA VAL A 606 17.23 -16.50 74.67
C VAL A 606 16.13 -16.44 75.72
N LYS A 607 15.19 -17.40 75.70
CA LYS A 607 14.16 -17.52 76.75
C LYS A 607 14.84 -17.77 78.11
N PRO A 608 14.53 -17.02 79.18
CA PRO A 608 15.04 -17.29 80.52
C PRO A 608 14.55 -18.65 81.05
N ALA A 609 15.45 -19.43 81.67
CA ALA A 609 15.14 -20.77 82.16
C ALA A 609 14.04 -20.82 83.25
N ALA A 610 13.85 -19.73 84.00
CA ALA A 610 12.87 -19.64 85.08
C ALA A 610 11.45 -19.24 84.63
N LEU A 611 11.26 -18.90 83.35
CA LEU A 611 9.95 -18.45 82.85
C LEU A 611 9.11 -19.65 82.42
N VAL A 612 8.07 -19.97 83.20
CA VAL A 612 7.07 -20.98 82.82
C VAL A 612 6.28 -20.45 81.62
N THR A 613 6.37 -21.12 80.47
CA THR A 613 5.54 -20.74 79.31
C THR A 613 4.12 -21.28 79.46
N PRO A 614 3.12 -20.63 78.83
CA PRO A 614 1.77 -21.18 78.73
C PRO A 614 1.76 -22.65 78.29
N ASP A 615 2.59 -23.04 77.32
CA ASP A 615 2.73 -24.44 76.87
C ASP A 615 3.31 -25.39 77.92
N GLN A 616 4.15 -24.89 78.83
CA GLN A 616 4.68 -25.70 79.94
C GLN A 616 3.63 -25.86 81.04
N LEU A 617 2.82 -24.84 81.28
CA LEU A 617 1.71 -24.87 82.24
C LEU A 617 0.58 -25.79 81.74
N ASP A 618 0.26 -25.70 80.45
CA ASP A 618 -0.76 -26.52 79.78
C ASP A 618 -0.47 -28.02 79.88
N ARG A 619 0.79 -28.43 79.64
CA ARG A 619 1.23 -29.83 79.83
C ARG A 619 1.09 -30.35 81.25
N VAL A 620 1.15 -29.47 82.25
CA VAL A 620 1.01 -29.85 83.67
C VAL A 620 -0.46 -29.96 84.06
N LEU A 621 -1.32 -29.07 83.55
CA LEU A 621 -2.75 -29.03 83.88
C LEU A 621 -3.59 -30.04 83.08
N HIS A 622 -3.16 -30.41 81.87
CA HIS A 622 -3.86 -31.33 80.98
C HIS A 622 -2.93 -32.47 80.50
N PRO A 623 -2.74 -33.54 81.31
CA PRO A 623 -1.79 -34.63 81.02
C PRO A 623 -2.28 -35.68 80.00
N GLY A 624 -3.12 -35.27 79.04
CA GLY A 624 -3.42 -36.08 77.84
C GLY A 624 -2.22 -36.11 76.89
N PRO A 625 -2.25 -36.88 75.77
CA PRO A 625 -1.18 -36.81 74.78
C PRO A 625 -0.98 -35.34 74.40
N GLY A 626 0.17 -34.80 74.79
CA GLY A 626 0.46 -33.39 74.60
C GLY A 626 0.33 -33.05 73.12
N PHE A 627 -0.12 -31.84 72.82
CA PHE A 627 -0.30 -31.26 71.49
C PHE A 627 1.02 -31.12 70.69
N ALA A 628 1.98 -32.02 70.87
CA ALA A 628 3.38 -31.83 70.49
C ALA A 628 4.05 -33.05 69.82
N ASP A 629 3.31 -34.11 69.47
CA ASP A 629 3.83 -35.07 68.49
C ASP A 629 3.48 -34.57 67.08
N ALA A 630 4.50 -34.03 66.43
CA ALA A 630 4.44 -33.49 65.08
C ALA A 630 4.16 -34.62 64.06
N GLY A 631 2.90 -34.76 63.65
CA GLY A 631 2.55 -35.62 62.52
C GLY A 631 1.08 -36.06 62.44
N THR A 632 0.32 -35.99 63.52
CA THR A 632 -1.12 -36.33 63.55
C THR A 632 -1.91 -35.21 64.19
N ASP A 633 -3.06 -34.85 63.60
CA ASP A 633 -3.93 -33.81 64.14
C ASP A 633 -4.37 -34.20 65.56
N PRO A 634 -4.17 -33.34 66.58
CA PRO A 634 -4.54 -33.66 67.96
C PRO A 634 -6.04 -34.00 68.13
N VAL A 635 -6.89 -33.55 67.21
CA VAL A 635 -8.32 -33.91 67.16
C VAL A 635 -8.53 -35.39 66.84
N ASP A 636 -7.64 -36.00 66.05
CA ASP A 636 -7.75 -37.41 65.66
C ASP A 636 -7.47 -38.37 66.83
N ALA A 637 -6.77 -37.91 67.86
CA ALA A 637 -6.51 -38.67 69.08
C ALA A 637 -7.70 -38.67 70.06
N LEU A 638 -8.73 -37.86 69.83
CA LEU A 638 -9.91 -37.81 70.71
C LEU A 638 -10.79 -39.07 70.53
N PRO A 639 -11.24 -39.71 71.63
CA PRO A 639 -12.07 -40.90 71.55
C PRO A 639 -13.37 -40.64 70.77
N LYS A 640 -13.90 -41.68 70.13
CA LYS A 640 -15.19 -41.62 69.45
C LYS A 640 -16.34 -41.89 70.42
N SER A 641 -17.46 -41.22 70.22
CA SER A 641 -18.66 -41.34 71.05
C SER A 641 -19.94 -41.20 70.22
N ALA A 642 -20.78 -42.23 70.24
CA ALA A 642 -22.03 -42.29 69.48
C ALA A 642 -23.17 -41.46 70.09
N ASP A 643 -23.05 -41.10 71.38
CA ASP A 643 -24.06 -40.38 72.18
C ASP A 643 -23.61 -38.98 72.59
N PHE A 644 -22.52 -38.46 72.02
CA PHE A 644 -22.04 -37.11 72.30
C PHE A 644 -23.05 -36.05 71.84
N VAL A 645 -23.43 -35.16 72.73
CA VAL A 645 -24.26 -33.98 72.43
C VAL A 645 -23.69 -32.80 73.21
N LEU A 646 -23.61 -31.62 72.57
CA LEU A 646 -23.20 -30.39 73.26
C LEU A 646 -24.31 -29.98 74.23
N LYS A 647 -23.92 -29.74 75.48
CA LYS A 647 -24.82 -29.40 76.58
C LYS A 647 -24.29 -28.20 77.35
N ASP A 648 -25.19 -27.56 78.10
CA ASP A 648 -24.83 -26.49 79.00
C ASP A 648 -23.97 -27.00 80.17
N ILE A 649 -23.14 -26.12 80.71
CA ILE A 649 -22.22 -26.41 81.81
C ILE A 649 -23.02 -26.84 83.05
N GLY A 650 -22.81 -28.08 83.52
CA GLY A 650 -23.36 -28.61 84.78
C GLY A 650 -24.30 -29.82 84.68
N ASP A 651 -24.63 -30.31 83.48
CA ASP A 651 -25.51 -31.48 83.28
C ASP A 651 -24.73 -32.82 83.43
N PRO A 652 -25.13 -33.78 84.30
CA PRO A 652 -24.22 -34.78 84.88
C PRO A 652 -24.08 -36.12 84.14
N VAL A 653 -24.59 -36.28 82.92
CA VAL A 653 -24.44 -37.54 82.16
C VAL A 653 -23.28 -37.42 81.18
N PRO A 654 -22.12 -38.05 81.45
CA PRO A 654 -20.99 -38.03 80.52
C PRO A 654 -21.30 -38.89 79.27
N PRO A 655 -20.82 -38.49 78.09
CA PRO A 655 -20.94 -39.31 76.89
C PRO A 655 -20.16 -40.62 77.06
N THR A 656 -20.66 -41.71 76.48
CA THR A 656 -19.92 -42.98 76.48
C THR A 656 -18.80 -42.94 75.45
N THR A 657 -17.57 -43.22 75.91
CA THR A 657 -16.36 -43.24 75.06
C THR A 657 -16.01 -44.67 74.64
N GLY A 658 -15.53 -44.86 73.41
CA GLY A 658 -14.93 -46.14 72.97
C GLY A 658 -15.73 -46.95 71.96
N GLY A 659 -16.71 -46.34 71.27
CA GLY A 659 -17.37 -46.94 70.10
C GLY A 659 -16.64 -46.62 68.78
N ASP A 660 -17.03 -47.27 67.68
CA ASP A 660 -16.39 -47.06 66.36
C ASP A 660 -16.91 -45.83 65.58
N VAL A 661 -18.00 -45.21 66.06
CA VAL A 661 -18.71 -44.11 65.40
C VAL A 661 -18.89 -42.90 66.34
N ASP A 662 -18.78 -41.70 65.77
CA ASP A 662 -19.11 -40.43 66.41
C ASP A 662 -20.55 -40.02 66.08
N SER A 663 -21.24 -39.40 67.03
CA SER A 663 -22.50 -38.70 66.79
C SER A 663 -22.30 -37.52 65.80
N PRO A 664 -23.36 -37.01 65.15
CA PRO A 664 -23.28 -35.82 64.31
C PRO A 664 -22.72 -34.58 65.04
N GLU A 665 -23.10 -34.37 66.31
CA GLU A 665 -22.54 -33.30 67.15
C GLU A 665 -21.04 -33.49 67.43
N ALA A 666 -20.56 -34.71 67.70
CA ALA A 666 -19.14 -34.97 67.94
C ALA A 666 -18.29 -34.69 66.69
N GLN A 667 -18.78 -35.07 65.50
CA GLN A 667 -18.10 -34.78 64.25
C GLN A 667 -17.96 -33.28 64.01
N ARG A 668 -19.03 -32.50 64.27
CA ARG A 668 -19.00 -31.02 64.15
C ARG A 668 -18.06 -30.38 65.17
N PHE A 669 -18.06 -30.85 66.43
CA PHE A 669 -17.17 -30.35 67.46
C PHE A 669 -15.70 -30.61 67.12
N LYS A 670 -15.37 -31.84 66.69
CA LYS A 670 -14.02 -32.19 66.22
C LYS A 670 -13.61 -31.33 65.03
N ALA A 671 -14.48 -31.15 64.03
CA ALA A 671 -14.20 -30.28 62.89
C ALA A 671 -13.90 -28.82 63.30
N ALA A 672 -14.70 -28.22 64.19
CA ALA A 672 -14.45 -26.87 64.69
C ALA A 672 -13.14 -26.76 65.49
N LEU A 673 -12.77 -27.80 66.22
CA LEU A 673 -11.50 -27.85 66.95
C LEU A 673 -10.30 -27.87 65.99
N ARG A 674 -10.40 -28.61 64.87
CA ARG A 674 -9.36 -28.61 63.82
C ARG A 674 -9.16 -27.22 63.24
N GLU A 675 -10.25 -26.58 62.84
CA GLU A 675 -10.22 -25.23 62.25
C GLU A 675 -9.60 -24.21 63.21
N LEU A 676 -9.88 -24.32 64.51
CA LEU A 676 -9.27 -23.46 65.53
C LEU A 676 -7.76 -23.71 65.69
N TYR A 677 -7.31 -24.97 65.63
CA TYR A 677 -5.88 -25.29 65.68
C TYR A 677 -5.14 -24.84 64.41
N ASP A 678 -5.73 -25.08 63.25
CA ASP A 678 -5.18 -24.63 61.96
C ASP A 678 -5.03 -23.10 61.95
N GLY A 679 -6.08 -22.36 62.33
CA GLY A 679 -6.02 -20.91 62.42
C GLY A 679 -4.97 -20.38 63.41
N ARG A 680 -4.76 -21.08 64.54
CA ARG A 680 -3.70 -20.72 65.50
C ARG A 680 -2.29 -21.01 64.96
N ASN A 681 -2.11 -22.14 64.30
CA ASN A 681 -0.84 -22.52 63.69
C ASN A 681 -0.46 -21.58 62.55
N GLU A 682 -1.43 -21.21 61.71
CA GLU A 682 -1.25 -20.24 60.64
C GLU A 682 -0.93 -18.84 61.19
N ALA A 683 -1.67 -18.36 62.21
CA ALA A 683 -1.36 -17.09 62.87
C ALA A 683 0.05 -17.06 63.49
N ALA A 684 0.50 -18.18 64.08
CA ALA A 684 1.85 -18.32 64.62
C ALA A 684 2.92 -18.37 63.53
N ALA A 685 2.62 -18.94 62.36
CA ALA A 685 3.51 -18.96 61.20
C ALA A 685 3.64 -17.57 60.56
N VAL A 686 2.51 -16.87 60.35
CA VAL A 686 2.46 -15.52 59.75
C VAL A 686 3.07 -14.45 60.67
N GLY A 687 2.98 -14.63 61.99
CA GLY A 687 3.57 -13.70 62.98
C GLY A 687 5.10 -13.68 63.05
N GLN A 688 5.81 -14.58 62.35
CA GLN A 688 7.26 -14.61 62.31
C GLN A 688 7.80 -13.68 61.21
N ALA A 689 8.62 -12.70 61.59
CA ALA A 689 9.31 -11.87 60.62
C ALA A 689 10.25 -12.75 59.77
N PRO A 690 10.16 -12.69 58.42
CA PRO A 690 11.00 -13.51 57.56
C PRO A 690 12.48 -13.17 57.79
N PRO A 691 13.37 -14.18 57.86
CA PRO A 691 14.79 -13.94 58.04
C PRO A 691 15.35 -13.18 56.84
N ARG A 692 16.14 -12.14 57.09
CA ARG A 692 16.84 -11.42 56.00
C ARG A 692 17.90 -12.33 55.39
N GLY A 693 17.92 -12.39 54.06
CA GLY A 693 18.91 -13.16 53.31
C GLY A 693 20.27 -12.44 53.17
N GLN A 694 21.27 -13.17 52.73
CA GLN A 694 22.57 -12.61 52.35
C GLN A 694 22.43 -11.70 51.11
N LEU A 695 23.16 -10.59 51.10
CA LEU A 695 23.28 -9.66 49.99
C LEU A 695 24.18 -10.22 48.88
N GLY A 696 25.26 -10.91 49.25
CA GLY A 696 26.34 -11.28 48.33
C GLY A 696 27.22 -10.08 47.97
N VAL A 697 27.78 -9.41 49.00
CA VAL A 697 28.51 -8.12 48.89
C VAL A 697 29.47 -8.03 47.70
N ALA A 698 30.23 -9.09 47.40
CA ALA A 698 31.15 -9.11 46.25
C ALA A 698 30.38 -9.02 44.91
N GLY A 699 29.41 -9.90 44.69
CA GLY A 699 28.58 -9.89 43.48
C GLY A 699 27.76 -8.61 43.33
N THR A 700 27.21 -8.07 44.42
CA THR A 700 26.49 -6.78 44.39
C THR A 700 27.42 -5.63 44.04
N THR A 701 28.65 -5.62 44.57
CA THR A 701 29.66 -4.60 44.25
C THR A 701 30.02 -4.64 42.78
N ASP A 702 30.29 -5.83 42.23
CA ASP A 702 30.60 -6.00 40.81
C ASP A 702 29.43 -5.55 39.94
N THR A 703 28.21 -5.85 40.35
CA THR A 703 27.00 -5.44 39.63
C THR A 703 26.84 -3.92 39.63
N VAL A 704 27.06 -3.24 40.76
CA VAL A 704 27.03 -1.78 40.82
C VAL A 704 28.12 -1.15 39.98
N LEU A 705 29.36 -1.66 40.06
CA LEU A 705 30.48 -1.12 39.28
C LEU A 705 30.29 -1.34 37.77
N ASN A 706 29.70 -2.46 37.37
CA ASN A 706 29.34 -2.72 35.98
C ASN A 706 28.18 -1.84 35.51
N GLY A 707 27.17 -1.64 36.36
CA GLY A 707 26.03 -0.75 36.09
C GLY A 707 26.41 0.73 36.01
N LEU A 708 27.55 1.14 36.56
CA LEU A 708 28.10 2.49 36.50
C LEU A 708 29.11 2.72 35.37
N ARG A 709 29.38 1.72 34.52
CA ARG A 709 30.33 1.89 33.40
C ARG A 709 29.82 2.92 32.40
N SER A 710 30.60 3.98 32.20
CA SER A 710 30.29 5.03 31.22
C SER A 710 30.16 4.48 29.80
N ASP A 711 30.94 3.44 29.48
CA ASP A 711 30.97 2.81 28.17
C ASP A 711 29.64 2.16 27.77
N THR A 712 28.77 1.86 28.74
CA THR A 712 27.44 1.27 28.50
C THR A 712 26.29 2.20 28.87
N THR A 713 26.46 3.03 29.91
CA THR A 713 25.40 3.90 30.41
C THR A 713 25.20 5.15 29.55
N VAL A 714 26.28 5.75 29.05
CA VAL A 714 26.20 6.96 28.22
C VAL A 714 25.55 6.66 26.86
N PRO A 715 25.94 5.58 26.12
CA PRO A 715 25.24 5.22 24.88
C PRO A 715 23.77 4.89 25.07
N ARG A 716 23.42 4.12 26.10
CA ARG A 716 22.02 3.76 26.40
C ARG A 716 21.15 4.99 26.72
N CYS A 717 21.69 5.94 27.47
CA CYS A 717 21.00 7.19 27.80
C CYS A 717 20.78 8.07 26.57
N LEU A 718 21.79 8.19 25.69
CA LEU A 718 21.68 8.94 24.45
C LEU A 718 20.61 8.32 23.54
N LEU A 719 20.69 7.02 23.26
CA LEU A 719 19.76 6.29 22.38
C LEU A 719 18.31 6.33 22.89
N GLY A 720 18.11 6.38 24.22
CA GLY A 720 16.78 6.56 24.81
C GLY A 720 16.23 7.99 24.77
N SER A 721 17.04 8.98 24.36
CA SER A 721 16.70 10.42 24.42
C SER A 721 16.69 11.14 23.07
N VAL A 722 17.15 10.48 22.01
CA VAL A 722 17.24 11.02 20.65
C VAL A 722 16.37 10.18 19.74
N ASP A 723 15.46 10.84 19.02
CA ASP A 723 14.72 10.23 17.93
C ASP A 723 15.62 10.20 16.69
N VAL A 724 16.08 9.01 16.31
CA VAL A 724 16.99 8.81 15.18
C VAL A 724 16.24 7.97 14.13
N PRO A 725 16.13 8.45 12.87
CA PRO A 725 15.55 7.66 11.79
C PRO A 725 16.17 6.26 11.71
N ASP A 726 15.36 5.23 11.48
CA ASP A 726 15.82 3.82 11.53
C ASP A 726 17.09 3.57 10.72
N ARG A 727 17.21 4.17 9.53
CA ARG A 727 18.39 4.07 8.66
C ARG A 727 19.69 4.60 9.27
N LEU A 728 19.61 5.53 10.21
CA LEU A 728 20.77 6.12 10.91
C LEU A 728 21.01 5.47 12.29
N ARG A 729 20.11 4.59 12.73
CA ARG A 729 20.22 3.90 14.03
C ARG A 729 21.51 3.09 14.19
N PRO A 730 22.03 2.38 13.17
CA PRO A 730 23.31 1.66 13.30
C PRO A 730 24.50 2.57 13.63
N PHE A 731 24.51 3.81 13.13
CA PHE A 731 25.57 4.78 13.46
C PHE A 731 25.46 5.23 14.93
N ALA A 732 24.24 5.50 15.39
CA ALA A 732 23.97 5.87 16.77
C ALA A 732 24.29 4.71 17.75
N GLU A 733 23.99 3.47 17.39
CA GLU A 733 24.33 2.27 18.17
C GLU A 733 25.83 2.04 18.27
N ASN A 734 26.56 2.25 17.16
CA ASN A 734 28.02 2.20 17.13
C ASN A 734 28.68 3.47 17.69
N PHE A 735 27.89 4.44 18.12
CA PHE A 735 28.34 5.67 18.74
C PHE A 735 29.29 6.50 17.87
N ILE A 736 29.05 6.49 16.56
CA ILE A 736 29.74 7.29 15.55
C ILE A 736 28.80 8.38 15.03
N GLU A 737 29.36 9.46 14.44
CA GLU A 737 28.52 10.49 13.83
C GLU A 737 27.65 9.88 12.72
N ALA A 738 26.36 10.20 12.72
CA ALA A 738 25.46 9.80 11.67
C ALA A 738 25.78 10.60 10.40
N MET A 739 26.39 9.92 9.43
CA MET A 739 26.60 10.47 8.09
C MET A 739 25.28 10.32 7.33
N ALA A 740 24.59 11.44 7.13
CA ALA A 740 23.34 11.44 6.39
C ALA A 740 23.63 11.49 4.89
N TYR A 741 22.72 10.89 4.13
CA TYR A 741 22.56 11.17 2.72
C TYR A 741 21.09 11.53 2.48
N PRO A 742 20.82 12.47 1.56
CA PRO A 742 19.46 12.84 1.23
C PRO A 742 18.77 11.67 0.52
N VAL A 743 17.46 11.54 0.65
CA VAL A 743 16.69 10.56 -0.12
C VAL A 743 15.83 11.28 -1.14
N ILE A 744 16.01 10.94 -2.40
CA ILE A 744 15.34 11.57 -3.54
C ILE A 744 14.61 10.48 -4.34
N ASP A 745 13.28 10.46 -4.26
CA ASP A 745 12.41 9.47 -4.92
C ASP A 745 11.91 9.90 -6.30
N LEU A 746 12.56 10.88 -6.90
CA LEU A 746 12.19 11.30 -8.24
C LEU A 746 12.45 10.13 -9.21
N PRO A 747 11.47 9.75 -10.06
CA PRO A 747 11.68 8.68 -11.03
C PRO A 747 12.64 9.17 -12.12
N MET A 748 13.85 8.61 -12.13
CA MET A 748 14.94 9.12 -12.96
C MET A 748 14.82 8.83 -14.47
N TYR A 749 13.95 7.90 -14.90
CA TYR A 749 13.71 7.63 -16.32
C TYR A 749 13.26 8.88 -17.09
N GLN A 750 12.47 9.76 -16.45
CA GLN A 750 11.97 10.99 -17.07
C GLN A 750 13.13 11.91 -17.50
N SER A 751 14.20 11.96 -16.70
CA SER A 751 15.38 12.78 -17.04
C SER A 751 16.11 12.31 -18.30
N LEU A 752 15.96 11.03 -18.69
CA LEU A 752 16.47 10.52 -19.96
C LEU A 752 15.55 10.92 -21.13
N ILE A 753 14.23 10.82 -20.94
CA ILE A 753 13.22 11.20 -21.95
C ILE A 753 13.31 12.69 -22.28
N ASP A 754 13.37 13.55 -21.24
CA ASP A 754 13.46 15.01 -21.37
C ASP A 754 14.67 15.43 -22.22
N ARG A 755 15.73 14.61 -22.22
CA ARG A 755 16.91 14.81 -23.05
C ARG A 755 16.73 14.32 -24.48
N SER A 756 16.27 13.07 -24.64
CA SER A 756 15.95 12.46 -25.94
C SER A 756 15.38 11.06 -25.74
N THR A 757 14.35 10.71 -26.49
CA THR A 757 13.79 9.34 -26.55
C THR A 757 14.87 8.29 -26.88
N ASP A 758 15.75 8.59 -27.83
CA ASP A 758 16.88 7.72 -28.19
C ASP A 758 17.93 7.50 -27.08
N VAL A 759 18.01 8.37 -26.08
CA VAL A 759 18.91 8.19 -24.92
C VAL A 759 18.28 7.25 -23.90
N PHE A 760 16.95 7.27 -23.79
CA PHE A 760 16.18 6.38 -22.93
C PHE A 760 16.09 4.97 -23.52
N VAL A 761 15.52 4.82 -24.72
CA VAL A 761 15.46 3.55 -25.46
C VAL A 761 15.79 3.82 -26.93
N PRO A 762 16.99 3.48 -27.40
CA PRO A 762 17.38 3.74 -28.77
C PRO A 762 16.46 3.00 -29.76
N ASN A 763 16.18 3.63 -30.90
CA ASN A 763 15.35 3.05 -31.98
C ASN A 763 13.93 2.66 -31.54
N LEU A 764 13.41 3.22 -30.44
CA LEU A 764 12.04 2.98 -30.00
C LEU A 764 11.00 3.37 -31.07
N GLY A 765 11.34 4.34 -31.92
CA GLY A 765 10.52 4.77 -33.06
C GLY A 765 10.33 3.72 -34.16
N LEU A 766 11.10 2.62 -34.17
CA LEU A 766 10.91 1.50 -35.10
C LEU A 766 9.64 0.67 -34.82
N LEU A 767 9.05 0.82 -33.63
CA LEU A 767 7.76 0.19 -33.31
C LEU A 767 6.66 0.80 -34.20
N PRO A 768 5.89 0.03 -34.97
CA PRO A 768 4.82 0.58 -35.80
C PRO A 768 3.76 1.31 -34.96
N ALA A 769 3.05 2.28 -35.55
CA ALA A 769 1.86 2.85 -34.92
C ALA A 769 0.78 1.77 -34.72
N ASN A 770 -0.03 1.91 -33.67
CA ASN A 770 -1.06 0.93 -33.28
C ASN A 770 -0.49 -0.48 -33.07
N SER A 771 0.58 -0.58 -32.29
CA SER A 771 1.20 -1.87 -31.97
C SER A 771 1.30 -2.12 -30.47
N ILE A 772 1.26 -3.39 -30.11
CA ILE A 772 1.52 -3.88 -28.76
C ILE A 772 2.65 -4.91 -28.81
N THR A 773 3.65 -4.77 -27.94
CA THR A 773 4.83 -5.64 -27.92
C THR A 773 5.41 -5.78 -26.52
N LEU A 774 6.37 -6.70 -26.35
CA LEU A 774 7.07 -6.93 -25.09
C LEU A 774 8.56 -6.64 -25.25
N LEU A 775 9.07 -5.73 -24.42
CA LEU A 775 10.49 -5.50 -24.19
C LEU A 775 10.90 -6.06 -22.82
N ALA A 776 12.20 -6.08 -22.55
CA ALA A 776 12.76 -6.47 -21.27
C ALA A 776 13.54 -5.29 -20.66
N ASN A 777 13.53 -5.21 -19.34
CA ASN A 777 14.33 -4.25 -18.60
C ASN A 777 15.83 -4.52 -18.80
N ASN A 778 16.60 -3.51 -19.24
CA ASN A 778 18.05 -3.61 -19.34
C ASN A 778 18.69 -3.16 -18.01
N ARG A 779 18.74 -4.08 -17.04
CA ARG A 779 19.24 -3.81 -15.69
C ARG A 779 20.67 -3.29 -15.67
N ARG A 780 21.53 -3.79 -16.57
CA ARG A 780 22.93 -3.30 -16.66
C ARG A 780 23.01 -1.84 -17.04
N PHE A 781 22.13 -1.37 -17.93
CA PHE A 781 22.03 0.04 -18.27
C PHE A 781 21.52 0.86 -17.08
N ILE A 782 20.42 0.43 -16.44
CA ILE A 782 19.82 1.12 -15.30
C ILE A 782 20.81 1.23 -14.15
N GLU A 783 21.42 0.12 -13.72
CA GLU A 783 22.42 0.12 -12.66
C GLU A 783 23.58 1.05 -12.98
N SER A 784 24.07 1.04 -14.23
CA SER A 784 25.17 1.92 -14.65
C SER A 784 24.78 3.39 -14.57
N PHE A 785 23.60 3.73 -15.09
CA PHE A 785 23.03 5.07 -15.02
C PHE A 785 22.88 5.53 -13.56
N MET A 786 22.29 4.70 -12.70
CA MET A 786 22.07 5.02 -11.29
C MET A 786 23.37 5.15 -10.51
N VAL A 787 24.39 4.33 -10.78
CA VAL A 787 25.72 4.46 -10.16
C VAL A 787 26.37 5.78 -10.58
N GLY A 788 26.32 6.15 -11.86
CA GLY A 788 26.88 7.42 -12.33
C GLY A 788 26.20 8.63 -11.70
N LEU A 789 24.87 8.58 -11.61
CA LEU A 789 24.04 9.60 -10.98
C LEU A 789 24.37 9.77 -9.48
N ASN A 790 24.44 8.67 -8.73
CA ASN A 790 24.81 8.72 -7.31
C ASN A 790 26.28 9.11 -7.09
N HIS A 791 27.19 8.73 -7.99
CA HIS A 791 28.59 9.11 -7.93
C HIS A 791 28.77 10.62 -8.08
N GLU A 792 28.09 11.25 -9.04
CA GLU A 792 28.17 12.70 -9.21
C GLU A 792 27.53 13.46 -8.05
N MET A 793 26.39 12.97 -7.55
CA MET A 793 25.78 13.56 -6.35
C MET A 793 26.71 13.48 -5.14
N ALA A 794 27.43 12.36 -4.95
CA ALA A 794 28.41 12.23 -3.88
C ALA A 794 29.62 13.16 -4.05
N ARG A 795 30.01 13.50 -5.29
CA ARG A 795 31.03 14.52 -5.58
C ARG A 795 30.52 15.91 -5.21
N GLU A 796 29.32 16.27 -5.64
CA GLU A 796 28.75 17.59 -5.37
C GLU A 796 28.47 17.81 -3.88
N MET A 797 27.96 16.80 -3.18
CA MET A 797 27.79 16.87 -1.73
C MET A 797 29.12 17.14 -1.02
N LEU A 798 30.20 16.44 -1.41
CA LEU A 798 31.53 16.71 -0.84
C LEU A 798 32.02 18.12 -1.16
N TRP A 799 31.87 18.55 -2.42
CA TRP A 799 32.28 19.88 -2.88
C TRP A 799 31.55 21.01 -2.13
N ARG A 800 30.27 20.81 -1.81
CA ARG A 800 29.41 21.74 -1.06
C ARG A 800 29.51 21.56 0.46
N GLU A 801 30.48 20.79 0.96
CA GLU A 801 30.72 20.52 2.39
C GLU A 801 29.51 19.87 3.12
N TYR A 802 28.68 19.13 2.40
CA TYR A 802 27.58 18.36 2.99
C TYR A 802 28.16 17.17 3.80
N PRO A 803 27.65 16.86 5.01
CA PRO A 803 28.19 15.82 5.87
C PRO A 803 27.86 14.41 5.34
N THR A 804 28.73 13.90 4.48
CA THR A 804 28.60 12.58 3.84
C THR A 804 29.92 11.81 3.87
N ASP A 805 29.83 10.47 3.92
CA ASP A 805 30.96 9.57 3.69
C ASP A 805 31.11 9.18 2.21
N GLN A 806 30.30 9.78 1.32
CA GLN A 806 30.22 9.50 -0.12
C GLN A 806 29.74 8.09 -0.50
N ARG A 807 29.33 7.27 0.49
CA ARG A 807 28.84 5.89 0.27
C ARG A 807 27.31 5.79 0.23
N GLY A 808 26.63 6.86 0.63
CA GLY A 808 25.17 6.97 0.51
C GLY A 808 24.68 6.76 -0.92
N THR A 809 23.42 6.34 -1.05
CA THR A 809 22.75 6.19 -2.34
C THR A 809 21.51 7.09 -2.36
N PRO A 810 21.67 8.40 -2.63
CA PRO A 810 20.54 9.32 -2.66
C PRO A 810 19.40 8.97 -3.60
N PHE A 811 19.72 8.38 -4.75
CA PHE A 811 18.76 8.05 -5.79
C PHE A 811 18.68 6.54 -5.95
N ARG A 812 17.51 5.96 -5.69
CA ARG A 812 17.25 4.52 -5.83
C ARG A 812 16.04 4.19 -6.70
N GLN A 813 15.29 5.22 -7.11
CA GLN A 813 14.11 5.11 -7.95
C GLN A 813 14.45 5.49 -9.40
N PHE A 814 14.33 4.54 -10.32
CA PHE A 814 14.46 4.76 -11.75
C PHE A 814 13.09 4.89 -12.41
N TRP A 815 12.20 3.91 -12.21
CA TRP A 815 10.86 3.88 -12.82
C TRP A 815 9.80 4.60 -11.94
N ASP A 816 8.62 4.95 -12.48
CA ASP A 816 7.52 5.50 -11.65
C ASP A 816 6.68 4.36 -11.04
N PRO A 817 6.64 4.19 -9.70
CA PRO A 817 5.90 3.11 -9.05
C PRO A 817 4.48 3.50 -8.62
N ARG A 818 3.94 4.66 -9.07
CA ARG A 818 2.61 5.16 -8.65
C ARG A 818 1.46 4.18 -8.90
N ALA A 819 1.55 3.39 -9.97
CA ALA A 819 0.55 2.39 -10.31
C ALA A 819 0.43 1.25 -9.28
N VAL A 820 1.43 1.06 -8.39
CA VAL A 820 1.45 -0.07 -7.45
C VAL A 820 0.54 0.17 -6.24
N LEU A 821 -0.26 -0.82 -5.88
CA LEU A 821 -1.14 -0.76 -4.72
C LEU A 821 -0.39 -1.03 -3.39
N SER A 822 -0.88 -0.46 -2.29
CA SER A 822 -0.37 -0.73 -0.94
C SER A 822 -1.01 -2.00 -0.41
N PRO A 823 -0.23 -2.99 0.08
CA PRO A 823 -0.75 -4.03 0.93
C PRO A 823 -1.33 -3.46 2.24
N PRO A 824 -2.36 -4.09 2.83
CA PRO A 824 -2.90 -3.68 4.12
C PRO A 824 -1.83 -3.67 5.23
N GLY A 825 -1.72 -2.57 5.97
CA GLY A 825 -0.80 -2.43 7.10
C GLY A 825 0.65 -2.06 6.75
N GLU A 826 0.98 -1.82 5.48
CA GLU A 826 2.30 -1.35 5.05
C GLU A 826 2.53 0.12 5.43
N THR A 827 3.66 0.43 6.08
CA THR A 827 4.03 1.83 6.36
C THR A 827 4.60 2.53 5.12
N ALA A 828 4.62 3.86 5.11
CA ALA A 828 5.16 4.63 3.97
C ALA A 828 6.64 4.30 3.69
N GLU A 829 7.44 4.06 4.73
CA GLU A 829 8.87 3.72 4.62
C GLU A 829 9.05 2.30 4.05
N GLN A 830 8.25 1.35 4.51
CA GLN A 830 8.26 -0.03 4.00
C GLN A 830 7.87 -0.06 2.53
N ARG A 831 6.81 0.68 2.17
CA ARG A 831 6.38 0.84 0.78
C ARG A 831 7.48 1.43 -0.08
N ARG A 832 8.11 2.51 0.37
CA ARG A 832 9.22 3.17 -0.34
C ARG A 832 10.38 2.20 -0.57
N GLU A 833 10.81 1.48 0.48
CA GLU A 833 11.91 0.53 0.36
C GLU A 833 11.58 -0.63 -0.58
N ARG A 834 10.36 -1.17 -0.54
CA ARG A 834 9.91 -2.25 -1.44
C ARG A 834 9.88 -1.81 -2.90
N LEU A 835 9.58 -0.55 -3.19
CA LEU A 835 9.36 -0.05 -4.55
C LEU A 835 10.63 0.43 -5.26
N TYR A 836 11.76 0.60 -4.57
CA TYR A 836 13.01 0.99 -5.22
C TYR A 836 13.50 -0.03 -6.24
N ASP A 837 14.15 0.46 -7.30
CA ASP A 837 14.70 -0.35 -8.38
C ASP A 837 16.08 -0.95 -8.04
N ILE A 838 16.88 -0.27 -7.22
CA ILE A 838 18.23 -0.73 -6.84
C ILE A 838 18.44 -0.84 -5.34
N LYS A 839 19.24 -1.82 -4.94
CA LYS A 839 19.76 -1.94 -3.57
C LYS A 839 20.69 -0.76 -3.29
N PRO A 840 20.92 -0.35 -2.03
CA PRO A 840 21.93 0.66 -1.72
C PRO A 840 23.28 0.21 -2.28
N ILE A 841 23.95 1.05 -3.07
CA ILE A 841 25.12 0.62 -3.88
C ILE A 841 26.27 0.11 -2.99
N HIS A 842 26.40 0.64 -1.77
CA HIS A 842 27.41 0.21 -0.81
C HIS A 842 27.19 -1.20 -0.23
N THR A 843 26.01 -1.81 -0.43
CA THR A 843 25.71 -3.19 -0.01
C THR A 843 25.88 -4.20 -1.13
N TRP A 844 26.18 -3.74 -2.36
CA TRP A 844 26.42 -4.64 -3.49
C TRP A 844 27.69 -5.46 -3.22
N GLY A 845 27.60 -6.77 -3.39
CA GLY A 845 28.69 -7.69 -3.06
C GLY A 845 29.97 -7.40 -3.87
N PRO A 846 31.18 -7.60 -3.31
CA PRO A 846 32.43 -7.38 -4.04
C PRO A 846 32.60 -8.26 -5.30
N ALA A 847 31.88 -9.39 -5.34
CA ALA A 847 31.85 -10.32 -6.46
C ALA A 847 30.53 -10.24 -7.28
N ALA A 848 29.62 -9.31 -6.93
CA ALA A 848 28.36 -9.16 -7.66
C ALA A 848 28.60 -8.70 -9.09
N LEU A 849 27.80 -9.22 -10.02
CA LEU A 849 27.84 -8.79 -11.41
C LEU A 849 26.95 -7.56 -11.61
N LEU A 850 27.24 -6.81 -12.68
CA LEU A 850 26.38 -5.72 -13.12
C LEU A 850 25.08 -6.31 -13.69
N GLY A 851 23.95 -5.81 -13.23
CA GLY A 851 22.59 -6.26 -13.57
C GLY A 851 21.94 -7.21 -12.56
N GLU A 852 22.63 -7.57 -11.46
CA GLU A 852 22.14 -8.51 -10.44
C GLU A 852 21.68 -7.84 -9.12
N ASN A 853 21.61 -6.50 -9.09
CA ASN A 853 21.44 -5.73 -7.86
C ASN A 853 20.03 -5.13 -7.69
N ASP A 854 19.02 -5.78 -8.28
CA ASP A 854 17.62 -5.40 -8.12
C ASP A 854 17.17 -5.57 -6.66
N ASN A 855 16.44 -4.58 -6.19
CA ASN A 855 15.92 -4.51 -4.84
C ASN A 855 14.55 -5.20 -4.66
N ARG A 856 13.77 -5.32 -5.74
CA ARG A 856 12.44 -5.95 -5.69
C ARG A 856 12.52 -7.47 -5.62
N GLN A 857 13.59 -8.05 -6.14
CA GLN A 857 13.80 -9.50 -6.11
C GLN A 857 14.46 -9.98 -4.81
N GLN A 858 14.03 -11.17 -4.37
CA GLN A 858 14.51 -11.78 -3.13
C GLN A 858 16.02 -12.08 -3.19
N PRO A 859 16.77 -11.90 -2.09
CA PRO A 859 18.16 -12.31 -2.03
C PRO A 859 18.32 -13.82 -2.30
N GLY A 860 19.15 -14.18 -3.28
CA GLY A 860 19.49 -15.57 -3.58
C GLY A 860 18.66 -16.24 -4.69
N THR A 861 17.65 -15.57 -5.25
CA THR A 861 16.98 -16.03 -6.48
C THR A 861 17.75 -15.58 -7.71
N ALA A 862 17.71 -16.38 -8.78
CA ALA A 862 18.25 -15.97 -10.08
C ALA A 862 17.56 -14.68 -10.53
N GLN A 863 18.36 -13.70 -10.93
CA GLN A 863 17.86 -12.40 -11.32
C GLN A 863 17.17 -12.50 -12.69
N LYS A 864 15.93 -12.05 -12.75
CA LYS A 864 15.09 -12.09 -13.95
C LYS A 864 14.97 -10.71 -14.57
N ASP A 865 14.97 -10.63 -15.90
CA ASP A 865 14.69 -9.38 -16.60
C ASP A 865 13.17 -9.18 -16.69
N ASP A 866 12.63 -8.28 -15.88
CA ASP A 866 11.22 -7.87 -15.90
C ASP A 866 10.78 -7.50 -17.33
N LEU A 867 9.66 -8.07 -17.77
CA LEU A 867 9.02 -7.71 -19.03
C LEU A 867 8.32 -6.35 -18.91
N VAL A 868 8.41 -5.59 -19.98
CA VAL A 868 7.75 -4.29 -20.13
C VAL A 868 6.83 -4.37 -21.34
N LEU A 869 5.53 -4.29 -21.08
CA LEU A 869 4.51 -4.15 -22.11
C LEU A 869 4.60 -2.76 -22.71
N VAL A 870 4.81 -2.70 -24.02
CA VAL A 870 4.86 -1.46 -24.78
C VAL A 870 3.61 -1.35 -25.62
N VAL A 871 2.80 -0.34 -25.35
CA VAL A 871 1.59 0.00 -26.11
C VAL A 871 1.86 1.30 -26.86
N ARG A 872 1.86 1.25 -28.19
CA ARG A 872 1.96 2.41 -29.06
C ARG A 872 0.65 2.64 -29.79
N GLY A 873 -0.09 3.70 -29.44
CA GLY A 873 -1.35 4.06 -30.09
C GLY A 873 -2.19 5.05 -29.28
N GLU A 874 -3.32 5.49 -29.86
CA GLU A 874 -4.21 6.49 -29.24
C GLU A 874 -5.07 5.92 -28.09
N LEU A 875 -5.14 4.59 -27.93
CA LEU A 875 -5.98 3.93 -26.91
C LEU A 875 -5.79 4.51 -25.51
N LEU A 876 -4.57 4.44 -24.97
CA LEU A 876 -4.27 4.87 -23.60
C LEU A 876 -4.20 6.40 -23.46
N LYS A 877 -4.23 7.12 -24.58
CA LYS A 877 -4.35 8.58 -24.62
C LYS A 877 -5.82 9.01 -24.52
N LYS A 878 -6.73 8.31 -25.18
CA LYS A 878 -8.19 8.54 -25.10
C LYS A 878 -8.80 7.95 -23.82
N TYR A 879 -8.32 6.76 -23.42
CA TYR A 879 -8.76 6.01 -22.25
C TYR A 879 -7.59 5.82 -21.26
N PRO A 880 -7.14 6.87 -20.55
CA PRO A 880 -6.02 6.75 -19.61
C PRO A 880 -6.32 5.84 -18.41
N ASN A 881 -7.61 5.57 -18.13
CA ASN A 881 -8.04 4.71 -17.04
C ASN A 881 -8.06 3.21 -17.40
N THR A 882 -7.75 2.81 -18.63
CA THR A 882 -7.75 1.38 -19.05
C THR A 882 -7.03 0.50 -18.03
N ALA A 883 -7.70 -0.56 -17.58
CA ALA A 883 -7.09 -1.54 -16.70
C ALA A 883 -6.13 -2.41 -17.51
N VAL A 884 -4.85 -2.37 -17.17
CA VAL A 884 -3.81 -3.17 -17.82
C VAL A 884 -3.17 -4.10 -16.79
N TYR A 885 -3.25 -5.40 -17.03
CA TYR A 885 -2.70 -6.41 -16.13
C TYR A 885 -2.31 -7.67 -16.90
N ALA A 886 -1.47 -8.51 -16.31
CA ALA A 886 -1.17 -9.83 -16.85
C ALA A 886 -2.02 -10.88 -16.11
N GLN A 887 -2.65 -11.80 -16.83
CA GLN A 887 -3.43 -12.90 -16.28
C GLN A 887 -2.88 -14.23 -16.77
N ARG A 888 -2.80 -15.21 -15.89
CA ARG A 888 -2.29 -16.54 -16.22
C ARG A 888 -3.17 -17.17 -17.29
N ALA A 889 -2.58 -17.85 -18.26
CA ALA A 889 -3.32 -18.60 -19.27
C ALA A 889 -3.79 -19.96 -18.71
N ALA A 890 -4.80 -20.54 -19.35
CA ALA A 890 -5.28 -21.88 -19.11
C ALA A 890 -5.63 -22.55 -20.46
N TRP A 891 -5.62 -23.87 -20.46
CA TRP A 891 -6.14 -24.65 -21.58
C TRP A 891 -7.66 -24.79 -21.43
N PRO A 892 -8.45 -24.59 -22.51
CA PRO A 892 -9.87 -24.85 -22.47
C PRO A 892 -10.13 -26.32 -22.15
N LEU A 893 -11.23 -26.60 -21.45
CA LEU A 893 -11.62 -27.95 -21.04
C LEU A 893 -12.59 -28.55 -22.06
N ASP A 894 -12.43 -29.83 -22.38
CA ASP A 894 -13.42 -30.58 -23.16
C ASP A 894 -14.69 -30.88 -22.32
N ALA A 895 -15.72 -31.45 -22.96
CA ALA A 895 -16.98 -31.82 -22.29
C ALA A 895 -16.80 -32.84 -21.14
N ASN A 896 -15.64 -33.51 -21.05
CA ASN A 896 -15.29 -34.45 -19.99
C ASN A 896 -14.40 -33.81 -18.91
N GLY A 897 -14.10 -32.51 -19.01
CA GLY A 897 -13.25 -31.77 -18.08
C GLY A 897 -11.75 -31.93 -18.31
N ASN A 898 -11.30 -32.46 -19.45
CA ASN A 898 -9.88 -32.61 -19.76
C ASN A 898 -9.32 -31.40 -20.51
N PRO A 899 -8.08 -30.94 -20.23
CA PRO A 899 -7.45 -29.84 -20.95
C PRO A 899 -7.19 -30.15 -22.43
N VAL A 900 -7.67 -29.28 -23.33
CA VAL A 900 -7.40 -29.32 -24.76
C VAL A 900 -6.12 -28.54 -25.06
N THR A 901 -4.99 -29.25 -25.13
CA THR A 901 -3.64 -28.64 -25.24
C THR A 901 -3.19 -28.33 -26.68
N THR A 902 -4.02 -28.63 -27.67
CA THR A 902 -3.74 -28.43 -29.11
C THR A 902 -4.46 -27.22 -29.71
N GLY A 903 -5.25 -26.49 -28.91
CA GLY A 903 -6.05 -25.35 -29.36
C GLY A 903 -5.53 -24.00 -28.85
N GLU A 904 -6.37 -22.98 -28.96
CA GLU A 904 -6.11 -21.65 -28.40
C GLU A 904 -6.19 -21.69 -26.86
N ARG A 905 -5.39 -20.82 -26.23
CA ARG A 905 -5.36 -20.67 -24.78
C ARG A 905 -6.42 -19.64 -24.39
N ILE A 906 -6.95 -19.76 -23.18
CA ILE A 906 -7.89 -18.79 -22.61
C ILE A 906 -7.30 -18.17 -21.34
N PRO A 907 -7.70 -16.97 -20.93
CA PRO A 907 -7.39 -16.47 -19.59
C PRO A 907 -7.88 -17.45 -18.52
N ALA A 908 -7.06 -17.72 -17.51
CA ALA A 908 -7.42 -18.66 -16.44
C ALA A 908 -8.59 -18.12 -15.62
N PRO A 909 -9.60 -18.94 -15.28
CA PRO A 909 -10.72 -18.50 -14.47
C PRO A 909 -10.24 -18.03 -13.10
N LEU A 910 -10.81 -16.92 -12.62
CA LEU A 910 -10.50 -16.34 -11.32
C LEU A 910 -11.52 -16.85 -10.29
N PRO A 911 -11.12 -17.59 -9.24
CA PRO A 911 -12.05 -18.08 -8.22
C PRO A 911 -12.65 -16.95 -7.36
N ASP A 912 -11.85 -15.90 -7.14
CA ASP A 912 -12.22 -14.66 -6.46
C ASP A 912 -11.80 -13.51 -7.38
N GLU A 913 -12.77 -12.88 -8.05
CA GLU A 913 -12.52 -11.77 -8.97
C GLU A 913 -12.17 -10.47 -8.23
N ASP A 914 -12.61 -10.31 -6.98
CA ASP A 914 -12.38 -9.10 -6.19
C ASP A 914 -10.97 -9.10 -5.57
N HIS A 915 -10.45 -10.29 -5.26
CA HIS A 915 -9.13 -10.47 -4.65
C HIS A 915 -8.31 -11.52 -5.42
N PRO A 916 -7.97 -11.26 -6.70
CA PRO A 916 -7.20 -12.21 -7.48
C PRO A 916 -5.81 -12.38 -6.86
N THR A 917 -5.37 -13.63 -6.74
CA THR A 917 -4.04 -13.92 -6.19
C THR A 917 -2.95 -13.50 -7.19
N PRO A 918 -1.76 -13.11 -6.71
CA PRO A 918 -0.63 -12.76 -7.59
C PRO A 918 -0.27 -13.87 -8.58
N ASP A 919 -0.54 -15.13 -8.24
CA ASP A 919 -0.26 -16.28 -9.11
C ASP A 919 -1.22 -16.42 -10.30
N LEU A 920 -2.36 -15.72 -10.26
CA LEU A 920 -3.34 -15.66 -11.35
C LEU A 920 -3.32 -14.31 -12.06
N VAL A 921 -3.09 -13.21 -11.33
CA VAL A 921 -3.08 -11.85 -11.88
C VAL A 921 -1.87 -11.08 -11.36
N ARG A 922 -1.09 -10.48 -12.28
CA ARG A 922 0.03 -9.58 -11.96
C ARG A 922 -0.31 -8.18 -12.46
N LEU A 923 -0.28 -7.21 -11.54
CA LEU A 923 -0.42 -5.80 -11.87
C LEU A 923 0.94 -5.20 -12.27
N PRO A 924 0.96 -4.09 -13.03
CA PRO A 924 2.19 -3.37 -13.34
C PRO A 924 2.94 -2.94 -12.07
N LEU A 925 4.24 -3.20 -12.02
CA LEU A 925 5.15 -2.73 -10.97
C LEU A 925 5.56 -1.27 -11.14
N TYR A 926 5.52 -0.78 -12.38
CA TYR A 926 5.91 0.57 -12.72
C TYR A 926 5.41 0.95 -14.10
N GLU A 927 5.34 2.26 -14.35
CA GLU A 927 4.94 2.83 -15.63
C GLU A 927 5.92 3.90 -16.12
N ALA A 928 5.96 4.08 -17.44
CA ALA A 928 6.62 5.18 -18.09
C ALA A 928 5.85 5.60 -19.35
N LYS A 929 5.79 6.91 -19.60
CA LYS A 929 5.14 7.48 -20.78
C LYS A 929 6.16 8.20 -21.66
N VAL A 930 6.15 7.90 -22.96
CA VAL A 930 6.93 8.61 -23.97
C VAL A 930 5.93 9.26 -24.94
N GLU A 931 5.88 10.60 -24.92
CA GLU A 931 4.99 11.36 -25.80
C GLU A 931 5.32 11.11 -27.30
N PRO A 932 4.32 11.11 -28.18
CA PRO A 932 2.90 11.41 -27.92
C PRO A 932 2.04 10.20 -27.52
N ASP A 933 2.45 8.97 -27.82
CA ASP A 933 1.55 7.81 -27.90
C ASP A 933 2.14 6.48 -27.39
N ILE A 934 3.28 6.48 -26.69
CA ILE A 934 3.94 5.26 -26.21
C ILE A 934 3.83 5.15 -24.68
N TYR A 935 3.27 4.03 -24.23
CA TYR A 935 3.14 3.66 -22.83
C TYR A 935 3.92 2.38 -22.55
N LEU A 936 4.61 2.37 -21.41
CA LEU A 936 5.49 1.30 -20.98
C LEU A 936 5.05 0.85 -19.60
N LEU A 937 4.70 -0.42 -19.44
CA LEU A 937 4.18 -0.99 -18.19
C LEU A 937 5.01 -2.22 -17.82
N GLY A 938 5.74 -2.16 -16.70
CA GLY A 938 6.62 -3.23 -16.25
C GLY A 938 5.92 -4.26 -15.37
N PHE A 939 6.23 -5.54 -15.54
CA PHE A 939 5.62 -6.66 -14.82
C PHE A 939 6.68 -7.56 -14.17
N ASP A 940 6.33 -8.17 -13.03
CA ASP A 940 7.13 -9.21 -12.37
C ASP A 940 7.02 -10.56 -13.11
N LEU A 941 7.41 -10.57 -14.39
CA LEU A 941 7.40 -11.73 -15.28
C LEU A 941 8.64 -11.65 -16.18
N ASP A 942 9.32 -12.78 -16.37
CA ASP A 942 10.33 -12.91 -17.43
C ASP A 942 9.72 -13.47 -18.74
N ALA A 943 10.51 -13.42 -19.81
CA ALA A 943 10.08 -13.91 -21.14
C ALA A 943 9.72 -15.39 -21.17
N ALA A 944 10.40 -16.23 -20.38
CA ALA A 944 10.16 -17.67 -20.35
C ALA A 944 8.85 -17.99 -19.63
N GLU A 945 8.61 -17.35 -18.48
CA GLU A 945 7.38 -17.46 -17.70
C GLU A 945 6.18 -16.94 -18.48
N ALA A 946 6.28 -15.77 -19.10
CA ALA A 946 5.18 -15.20 -19.87
C ALA A 946 4.83 -16.04 -21.11
N ARG A 947 5.83 -16.61 -21.80
CA ARG A 947 5.59 -17.50 -22.96
C ARG A 947 4.94 -18.83 -22.56
N GLY A 948 5.31 -19.35 -21.39
CA GLY A 948 4.98 -20.70 -20.93
C GLY A 948 5.79 -21.80 -21.65
N ASN A 949 5.62 -23.03 -21.18
CA ASN A 949 6.21 -24.24 -21.74
C ASN A 949 5.11 -25.29 -22.01
N PRO A 950 4.42 -25.20 -23.17
CA PRO A 950 3.31 -26.10 -23.50
C PRO A 950 3.79 -27.56 -23.68
N PRO A 951 2.99 -28.57 -23.25
CA PRO A 951 1.62 -28.46 -22.75
C PRO A 951 1.52 -28.18 -21.24
N GLY A 952 2.63 -28.24 -20.49
CA GLY A 952 2.61 -28.19 -19.02
C GLY A 952 2.31 -26.80 -18.44
N ASP A 953 2.87 -25.75 -19.03
CA ASP A 953 2.64 -24.37 -18.62
C ASP A 953 2.10 -23.54 -19.80
N PRO A 954 0.85 -23.05 -19.72
CA PRO A 954 0.24 -22.28 -20.78
C PRO A 954 0.72 -20.82 -20.87
N GLY A 955 1.52 -20.31 -19.91
CA GLY A 955 2.04 -18.94 -19.97
C GLY A 955 1.05 -17.87 -19.49
N TRP A 956 1.18 -16.65 -20.01
CA TRP A 956 0.43 -15.46 -19.56
C TRP A 956 -0.14 -14.63 -20.73
N PHE A 957 -1.32 -14.07 -20.48
CA PHE A 957 -1.95 -13.04 -21.30
C PHE A 957 -1.68 -11.66 -20.71
N PHE A 958 -1.48 -10.66 -21.58
CA PHE A 958 -1.55 -9.25 -21.22
C PHE A 958 -2.92 -8.73 -21.62
N ILE A 959 -3.67 -8.23 -20.65
CA ILE A 959 -5.06 -7.83 -20.80
C ILE A 959 -5.16 -6.31 -20.80
N LEU A 960 -5.85 -5.77 -21.80
CA LEU A 960 -6.34 -4.40 -21.86
C LEU A 960 -7.86 -4.46 -21.65
N LYS A 961 -8.33 -3.93 -20.53
CA LYS A 961 -9.74 -3.97 -20.15
C LYS A 961 -10.28 -2.58 -19.90
N GLU A 962 -11.40 -2.25 -20.51
CA GLU A 962 -12.16 -1.04 -20.17
C GLU A 962 -12.65 -1.14 -18.72
N ARG A 963 -12.61 -0.04 -17.96
CA ARG A 963 -13.01 -0.10 -16.55
C ARG A 963 -14.52 -0.35 -16.43
N PRO A 964 -14.95 -1.44 -15.76
CA PRO A 964 -16.37 -1.70 -15.57
C PRO A 964 -17.10 -0.58 -14.83
N GLY A 965 -16.44 0.06 -13.86
CA GLY A 965 -17.03 1.15 -13.07
C GLY A 965 -17.37 2.44 -13.85
N GLU A 966 -17.10 2.49 -15.15
CA GLU A 966 -17.50 3.60 -16.03
C GLU A 966 -18.57 3.16 -17.06
N PRO A 967 -19.76 2.67 -16.64
CA PRO A 967 -20.78 2.13 -17.53
C PRO A 967 -21.19 3.12 -18.62
N ARG A 968 -21.15 2.65 -19.88
CA ARG A 968 -21.57 3.38 -21.08
C ARG A 968 -22.93 2.86 -21.54
N PHE A 969 -23.72 3.75 -22.14
CA PHE A 969 -25.00 3.41 -22.74
C PHE A 969 -25.00 3.86 -24.19
N GLY A 970 -25.47 3.03 -25.11
CA GLY A 970 -25.49 3.34 -26.53
C GLY A 970 -25.64 2.08 -27.38
N VAL A 971 -25.52 2.27 -28.69
CA VAL A 971 -25.56 1.22 -29.71
C VAL A 971 -24.53 1.54 -30.77
N ASP A 972 -24.09 0.54 -31.52
CA ASP A 972 -23.01 0.72 -32.47
C ASP A 972 -23.41 1.53 -33.71
N GLU A 973 -22.43 2.12 -34.35
CA GLU A 973 -22.60 2.80 -35.64
C GLU A 973 -22.71 1.75 -36.76
N PRO A 974 -23.59 1.93 -37.75
CA PRO A 974 -23.75 0.96 -38.83
C PRO A 974 -22.51 0.92 -39.73
N GLU A 975 -21.80 -0.22 -39.75
CA GLU A 975 -20.72 -0.50 -40.71
C GLU A 975 -21.23 -1.38 -41.87
N GLY A 976 -21.84 -0.75 -42.88
CA GLY A 976 -22.30 -1.46 -44.08
C GLY A 976 -23.74 -1.98 -43.98
N PRO A 977 -24.08 -3.17 -44.51
CA PRO A 977 -25.43 -3.71 -44.44
C PRO A 977 -25.84 -4.01 -42.99
N LEU A 978 -27.12 -3.83 -42.66
CA LEU A 978 -27.66 -4.02 -41.32
C LEU A 978 -27.32 -5.43 -40.78
N PRO A 979 -26.52 -5.55 -39.71
CA PRO A 979 -26.10 -6.84 -39.17
C PRO A 979 -27.26 -7.55 -38.46
N PRO A 980 -27.29 -8.90 -38.45
CA PRO A 980 -28.20 -9.64 -37.58
C PRO A 980 -27.88 -9.39 -36.10
N VAL A 981 -28.92 -9.30 -35.25
CA VAL A 981 -28.75 -9.11 -33.80
C VAL A 981 -28.79 -10.46 -33.08
N GLU A 982 -27.63 -11.05 -32.81
CA GLU A 982 -27.52 -12.33 -32.08
C GLU A 982 -27.41 -12.10 -30.57
N VAL A 983 -26.79 -11.01 -30.15
CA VAL A 983 -26.77 -10.51 -28.77
C VAL A 983 -27.11 -9.02 -28.78
N TRP A 984 -27.50 -8.46 -27.64
CA TRP A 984 -27.86 -7.04 -27.57
C TRP A 984 -26.71 -6.09 -27.91
N ASN A 985 -25.45 -6.52 -27.75
CA ASN A 985 -24.28 -5.76 -28.22
C ASN A 985 -24.20 -5.65 -29.76
N ASP A 986 -24.89 -6.50 -30.53
CA ASP A 986 -24.94 -6.38 -32.01
C ASP A 986 -25.94 -5.28 -32.46
N LEU A 987 -26.63 -4.63 -31.52
CA LEU A 987 -27.62 -3.60 -31.81
C LEU A 987 -26.92 -2.33 -32.33
N THR A 988 -27.46 -1.76 -33.40
CA THR A 988 -26.91 -0.55 -34.05
C THR A 988 -27.94 0.57 -34.13
N TRP A 989 -27.48 1.81 -34.34
CA TRP A 989 -28.36 2.98 -34.49
C TRP A 989 -29.44 2.80 -35.58
N GLN A 990 -29.14 2.09 -36.67
CA GLN A 990 -30.10 1.84 -37.75
C GLN A 990 -31.25 0.89 -37.32
N HIS A 991 -31.07 0.10 -36.26
CA HIS A 991 -32.12 -0.76 -35.71
C HIS A 991 -33.12 0.01 -34.84
N VAL A 992 -32.62 0.97 -34.05
CA VAL A 992 -33.42 1.69 -33.03
C VAL A 992 -33.92 3.05 -33.50
N ASP A 993 -33.29 3.64 -34.51
CA ASP A 993 -33.73 4.85 -35.22
C ASP A 993 -33.69 4.62 -36.75
N PRO A 994 -34.56 3.73 -37.28
CA PRO A 994 -34.57 3.39 -38.70
C PRO A 994 -34.99 4.56 -39.60
N ASP A 995 -35.70 5.54 -39.06
CA ASP A 995 -36.19 6.72 -39.76
C ASP A 995 -35.21 7.92 -39.67
N HIS A 996 -34.08 7.75 -38.97
CA HIS A 996 -33.04 8.76 -38.78
C HIS A 996 -33.55 10.08 -38.18
N LEU A 997 -34.42 9.97 -37.17
CA LEU A 997 -35.00 11.09 -36.43
C LEU A 997 -33.98 11.76 -35.49
N GLY A 998 -32.86 11.09 -35.19
CA GLY A 998 -31.82 11.55 -34.29
C GLY A 998 -32.09 11.23 -32.82
N PHE A 999 -33.13 10.43 -32.55
CA PHE A 999 -33.52 9.97 -31.22
C PHE A 999 -33.95 8.50 -31.27
N ILE A 1000 -33.70 7.77 -30.19
CA ILE A 1000 -34.33 6.48 -29.97
C ILE A 1000 -35.80 6.72 -29.59
N GLU A 1001 -36.72 6.30 -30.46
CA GLU A 1001 -38.17 6.42 -30.22
C GLU A 1001 -38.84 5.04 -30.15
N PHE A 1002 -39.65 4.83 -29.11
CA PHE A 1002 -40.46 3.63 -28.97
C PHE A 1002 -41.76 3.78 -29.75
N SER A 1003 -41.78 3.19 -30.96
CA SER A 1003 -42.98 3.06 -31.78
C SER A 1003 -43.49 1.61 -31.77
N ASP A 1004 -44.79 1.41 -32.01
CA ASP A 1004 -45.36 0.07 -32.24
C ASP A 1004 -44.93 -0.54 -33.59
N THR A 1005 -44.08 0.14 -34.37
CA THR A 1005 -43.57 -0.36 -35.66
C THR A 1005 -42.11 -0.83 -35.57
N THR A 1006 -41.33 -0.32 -34.61
CA THR A 1006 -39.92 -0.68 -34.44
C THR A 1006 -39.80 -1.92 -33.55
N HIS A 1007 -39.51 -3.07 -34.16
CA HIS A 1007 -39.32 -4.35 -33.46
C HIS A 1007 -38.02 -5.00 -33.90
N VAL A 1008 -37.13 -5.30 -32.96
CA VAL A 1008 -35.84 -5.96 -33.24
C VAL A 1008 -35.78 -7.26 -32.44
N PRO A 1009 -35.92 -8.44 -33.07
CA PRO A 1009 -35.82 -9.72 -32.39
C PRO A 1009 -34.38 -10.21 -32.35
N LEU A 1010 -34.04 -10.94 -31.29
CA LEU A 1010 -32.78 -11.71 -31.24
C LEU A 1010 -32.85 -12.89 -32.22
N VAL A 1011 -31.87 -13.00 -33.11
CA VAL A 1011 -31.77 -14.10 -34.09
C VAL A 1011 -30.82 -15.21 -33.61
N PRO A 1012 -30.94 -16.47 -34.08
CA PRO A 1012 -30.01 -17.54 -33.74
C PRO A 1012 -28.58 -17.27 -34.25
N PHE A 1013 -27.59 -17.85 -33.57
CA PHE A 1013 -26.19 -17.85 -33.99
C PHE A 1013 -26.00 -18.37 -35.43
N ASP A 1014 -25.12 -17.71 -36.17
CA ASP A 1014 -24.82 -18.00 -37.58
C ASP A 1014 -23.77 -19.11 -37.80
N GLY A 1015 -23.12 -19.58 -36.72
CA GLY A 1015 -22.08 -20.61 -36.75
C GLY A 1015 -20.67 -20.06 -36.93
N SER A 1016 -20.47 -18.75 -36.76
CA SER A 1016 -19.16 -18.10 -36.80
C SER A 1016 -18.28 -18.49 -35.59
N PRO A 1017 -16.95 -18.33 -35.68
CA PRO A 1017 -16.05 -18.51 -34.54
C PRO A 1017 -16.40 -17.60 -33.34
N ASP A 1018 -16.93 -16.41 -33.62
CA ASP A 1018 -17.27 -15.37 -32.64
C ASP A 1018 -18.45 -15.81 -31.73
N ASP A 1019 -19.27 -16.77 -32.17
CA ASP A 1019 -20.38 -17.33 -31.38
C ASP A 1019 -19.93 -17.87 -30.03
N LEU A 1020 -18.70 -18.41 -29.95
CA LEU A 1020 -18.14 -18.93 -28.70
C LEU A 1020 -17.98 -17.83 -27.65
N GLU A 1021 -17.63 -16.62 -28.06
CA GLU A 1021 -17.46 -15.46 -27.19
C GLU A 1021 -18.82 -14.88 -26.76
N LYS A 1022 -19.82 -14.94 -27.65
CA LYS A 1022 -21.19 -14.45 -27.40
C LYS A 1022 -22.06 -15.38 -26.54
N GLN A 1023 -21.67 -16.64 -26.34
CA GLN A 1023 -22.51 -17.65 -25.66
C GLN A 1023 -22.99 -17.24 -24.26
N GLN A 1024 -22.10 -16.66 -23.45
CA GLN A 1024 -22.45 -16.24 -22.09
C GLN A 1024 -23.47 -15.11 -22.12
N GLN A 1025 -23.21 -14.06 -22.89
CA GLN A 1025 -24.12 -12.92 -23.05
C GLN A 1025 -25.47 -13.36 -23.61
N ARG A 1026 -25.48 -14.20 -24.64
CA ARG A 1026 -26.69 -14.78 -25.23
C ARG A 1026 -27.58 -15.48 -24.20
N SER A 1027 -26.99 -16.18 -23.23
CA SER A 1027 -27.75 -16.90 -22.21
C SER A 1027 -28.58 -15.97 -21.31
N GLU A 1028 -28.12 -14.74 -21.14
CA GLU A 1028 -28.79 -13.67 -20.41
C GLU A 1028 -29.79 -12.93 -21.32
N ASP A 1029 -29.36 -12.57 -22.53
CA ASP A 1029 -30.15 -11.81 -23.51
C ASP A 1029 -31.45 -12.51 -23.93
N ILE A 1030 -31.48 -13.85 -23.98
CA ILE A 1030 -32.70 -14.61 -24.32
C ILE A 1030 -33.86 -14.35 -23.35
N ALA A 1031 -33.60 -13.87 -22.12
CA ALA A 1031 -34.64 -13.45 -21.19
C ALA A 1031 -35.43 -12.22 -21.70
N LEU A 1032 -34.79 -11.39 -22.52
CA LEU A 1032 -35.36 -10.24 -23.20
C LEU A 1032 -35.20 -10.46 -24.72
N PRO A 1033 -36.04 -11.28 -25.38
CA PRO A 1033 -35.80 -11.68 -26.77
C PRO A 1033 -36.17 -10.64 -27.82
N LEU A 1034 -36.75 -9.50 -27.41
CA LEU A 1034 -37.38 -8.53 -28.30
C LEU A 1034 -37.20 -7.09 -27.80
N TRP A 1035 -36.73 -6.22 -28.68
CA TRP A 1035 -36.82 -4.77 -28.54
C TRP A 1035 -38.18 -4.29 -29.03
N TYR A 1036 -38.96 -3.62 -28.17
CA TYR A 1036 -40.31 -3.15 -28.50
C TYR A 1036 -40.82 -2.07 -27.52
N SER A 1037 -41.98 -1.49 -27.81
CA SER A 1037 -42.52 -0.30 -27.13
C SER A 1037 -42.84 -0.47 -25.64
N ARG A 1038 -43.07 -1.70 -25.13
CA ARG A 1038 -43.45 -1.93 -23.72
C ARG A 1038 -42.34 -2.36 -22.77
N LEU A 1039 -41.08 -2.35 -23.22
CA LEU A 1039 -39.95 -2.61 -22.33
C LEU A 1039 -39.94 -1.66 -21.13
N SER A 1040 -39.60 -2.14 -19.94
CA SER A 1040 -39.40 -1.25 -18.80
C SER A 1040 -38.13 -0.41 -18.98
N SER A 1041 -37.97 0.67 -18.22
CA SER A 1041 -36.72 1.45 -18.27
C SER A 1041 -35.50 0.66 -17.79
N ALA A 1042 -35.68 -0.38 -16.96
CA ALA A 1042 -34.61 -1.30 -16.59
C ALA A 1042 -34.19 -2.18 -17.77
N ASP A 1043 -35.15 -2.73 -18.52
CA ASP A 1043 -34.85 -3.56 -19.70
C ASP A 1043 -34.14 -2.73 -20.79
N ILE A 1044 -34.57 -1.47 -20.98
CA ILE A 1044 -33.92 -0.53 -21.90
C ILE A 1044 -32.50 -0.23 -21.47
N ALA A 1045 -32.28 0.01 -20.17
CA ALA A 1045 -30.93 0.21 -19.64
C ALA A 1045 -30.06 -1.02 -19.89
N TYR A 1046 -30.55 -2.23 -19.59
CA TYR A 1046 -29.83 -3.48 -19.85
C TYR A 1046 -29.45 -3.64 -21.33
N ILE A 1047 -30.39 -3.44 -22.25
CA ILE A 1047 -30.12 -3.61 -23.70
C ILE A 1047 -29.13 -2.57 -24.22
N LEU A 1048 -29.22 -1.33 -23.74
CA LEU A 1048 -28.31 -0.25 -24.18
C LEU A 1048 -26.99 -0.24 -23.40
N PHE A 1049 -26.85 -1.07 -22.36
CA PHE A 1049 -25.63 -1.13 -21.57
C PHE A 1049 -24.51 -1.75 -22.40
N GLN A 1050 -23.44 -0.98 -22.58
CA GLN A 1050 -22.29 -1.39 -23.34
C GLN A 1050 -21.32 -2.13 -22.42
N ALA A 1051 -21.20 -3.45 -22.65
CA ALA A 1051 -20.35 -4.30 -21.83
C ALA A 1051 -18.88 -3.84 -21.93
N PRO A 1052 -18.13 -3.76 -20.82
CA PRO A 1052 -16.73 -3.35 -20.85
C PRO A 1052 -15.91 -4.31 -21.71
N VAL A 1053 -15.23 -3.76 -22.72
CA VAL A 1053 -14.44 -4.57 -23.64
C VAL A 1053 -13.16 -5.03 -22.96
N MET A 1054 -12.81 -6.29 -23.19
CA MET A 1054 -11.59 -6.92 -22.71
C MET A 1054 -10.87 -7.57 -23.89
N VAL A 1055 -9.61 -7.21 -24.09
CA VAL A 1055 -8.75 -7.89 -25.07
C VAL A 1055 -7.56 -8.48 -24.35
N ALA A 1056 -7.33 -9.77 -24.60
CA ALA A 1056 -6.23 -10.53 -24.06
C ALA A 1056 -5.27 -10.91 -25.19
N VAL A 1057 -4.01 -10.45 -25.10
CA VAL A 1057 -2.96 -10.83 -26.06
C VAL A 1057 -1.98 -11.76 -25.38
N HIS A 1058 -1.76 -12.95 -25.95
CA HIS A 1058 -0.83 -13.90 -25.36
C HIS A 1058 0.62 -13.45 -25.55
N ALA A 1059 1.47 -13.57 -24.53
CA ALA A 1059 2.86 -13.10 -24.58
C ALA A 1059 3.67 -13.68 -25.77
N GLN A 1060 3.40 -14.94 -26.13
CA GLN A 1060 4.04 -15.63 -27.26
C GLN A 1060 3.93 -14.89 -28.61
N GLU A 1061 2.88 -14.11 -28.82
CA GLU A 1061 2.68 -13.33 -30.06
C GLU A 1061 3.59 -12.11 -30.12
N MET A 1062 3.93 -11.55 -28.96
CA MET A 1062 4.72 -10.33 -28.80
C MET A 1062 6.20 -10.60 -28.58
N LEU A 1063 6.55 -11.77 -28.02
CA LEU A 1063 7.95 -12.13 -27.74
C LEU A 1063 8.73 -12.49 -29.03
N PRO A 1064 10.04 -12.18 -29.08
CA PRO A 1064 10.88 -12.54 -30.20
C PRO A 1064 11.03 -14.07 -30.30
N VAL A 1065 11.29 -14.53 -31.53
CA VAL A 1065 11.70 -15.92 -31.81
C VAL A 1065 13.10 -15.83 -32.41
N TRP A 1066 14.09 -16.17 -31.60
CA TRP A 1066 15.47 -16.24 -32.05
C TRP A 1066 15.69 -17.56 -32.79
N PRO A 1067 16.39 -17.56 -33.94
CA PRO A 1067 16.77 -18.82 -34.58
C PRO A 1067 17.64 -19.61 -33.61
N THR A 1068 17.25 -20.85 -33.29
CA THR A 1068 18.11 -21.77 -32.56
C THR A 1068 19.37 -21.96 -33.38
N THR A 1069 20.51 -21.51 -32.87
CA THR A 1069 21.81 -21.73 -33.49
C THR A 1069 21.98 -23.24 -33.70
N PRO A 1070 22.21 -23.72 -34.93
CA PRO A 1070 22.38 -25.14 -35.21
C PRO A 1070 23.61 -25.76 -34.55
#